data_AF-A0A7Y2HFJ9-F1
#
_entry.id   AF-A0A7Y2HFJ9-F1
#
_cell.length_a   1.000
_cell.length_b   1.000
_cell.length_c   1.000
_cell.angle_alpha   90.00
_cell.angle_beta   90.00
_cell.angle_gamma   90.00
#
_symmetry.space_group_name_H-M   'P 1'
#
loop_
_entity.id
_entity.type
_entity.pdbx_description
1 polymer ?
#
loop_
_entity_poly.entity_id
_entity_poly.type
_entity_poly.pdbx_seq_one_letter_code
_entity_poly.pdbx_strand_id
1 'polypeptide(L)'
;MRKQLILTVILCVLILDLSAQVGIGTTSPTTNLDLVTVLDTTVLISEDFQDEDKGVIYTSGDEQWLITSPGYNSEFGFQSPNVINGDQATINIDATIPANRVGILEFWIKIDLTTSGTMDINGQLYTKDQNTGWTKFSFPQSVGLNKNMITVISDGSTNDPGTVTIDDVMVFYTDNHAIRISDGSEGDGKFLVSDAFGNATWKNDIHMHNQIKDNDGDTYVVVDDTDEIRLAANGVDVYYQNEDSLRINTSHLSWGTTTSTSPGVFATAWGIGTTASGNYATAFGTGSIASGLYSTTWGGGEARDQHGTAWGNSIAHGIHSTAWGQGNWADELSTAFGFGNNAIGKVSTVWGFQNTVSGDTSTAWGVRNTSDLSARKSTVWGEENSVSGELSTAFGKNTEASGFISTAWGIASIASGNYATAFGTSTTASGTFSTAWGSTSKAEGPRSTAWGTSSAKSNLATAWGVANEAYENATAWGIANDALGTNSTAWGYRNTAQGDSSTVWGANNNIIGNLSTAWGESNHVNGINATVWGNRNVASGDSSTVWGGGNTASGRNATAWGTGNTAGNISATTWGNANNAGNDYATAFGQSNTITGYAGTAWGLLNTVSGTRATAWGRSNIAGDIQSTAWGRNNTSNAFFSTAFGEQDTVIASHGTAWGFRNKAAGEKSTVWGELNIASGNYSTAWGFLNESSDEHGVVWGRFNDVTGILATSWGQYNDVSGFGATASGSNNNVSGEHATAHGKNNNASGVFTLTSGNHLKADAYMMTAFGRHNNTGDLPGFSNQWFDEERLFVIGNGYVDQLDFDTITNDAFSVYKGGNVGINFGFGDHPTEKLEVNGNVLVNGDVDADSYITTSSDRRIKKNLKPIEYGLNDILSLKPLSYDQYKYHFPNSQFSLKEGYSPQASIGLIAQEVYDIIPEAVKKPEDENKKIWKLDYTKLIPVLINGIKELNGKNNDLQSENELLKKELLFLKSQFADLDDRLSKAGL
;
A
#
# COMPACT_ATOMS: atom_id res chain seq x y z
N MET A 1 33.55 3.02 -32.57
CA MET A 1 33.35 3.88 -33.76
C MET A 1 33.91 5.26 -33.45
N ARG A 2 34.79 5.75 -34.35
CA ARG A 2 35.26 7.15 -34.58
C ARG A 2 35.53 8.01 -33.33
N LYS A 3 36.81 8.19 -32.95
CA LYS A 3 37.73 9.24 -33.43
C LYS A 3 37.16 10.66 -33.30
N GLN A 4 37.52 11.34 -32.23
CA GLN A 4 37.77 12.79 -32.21
C GLN A 4 38.77 13.08 -31.09
N LEU A 5 39.98 13.54 -31.47
CA LEU A 5 40.84 14.30 -30.57
C LEU A 5 41.67 15.24 -31.45
N ILE A 6 41.31 16.52 -31.42
CA ILE A 6 42.13 17.62 -31.90
C ILE A 6 42.06 18.68 -30.80
N LEU A 7 43.17 18.96 -30.14
CA LEU A 7 43.91 20.23 -30.23
C LEU A 7 45.02 20.22 -29.16
N THR A 8 46.28 20.54 -29.52
CA THR A 8 47.07 21.70 -29.03
C THR A 8 48.52 21.67 -29.58
N VAL A 9 49.04 22.83 -30.01
CA VAL A 9 50.45 23.33 -30.05
C VAL A 9 51.30 23.26 -31.37
N ILE A 10 51.37 24.43 -32.05
CA ILE A 10 52.55 25.24 -32.54
C ILE A 10 53.49 24.80 -33.72
N LEU A 11 53.57 25.73 -34.72
CA LEU A 11 54.67 26.19 -35.64
C LEU A 11 55.11 25.45 -36.93
N CYS A 12 55.21 26.29 -38.00
CA CYS A 12 56.17 26.30 -39.15
C CYS A 12 56.07 25.14 -40.19
N VAL A 13 56.17 25.30 -41.53
CA VAL A 13 56.67 26.35 -42.43
C VAL A 13 56.43 25.89 -43.90
N LEU A 14 56.30 26.82 -44.88
CA LEU A 14 56.49 26.65 -46.37
C LEU A 14 55.43 25.78 -47.12
N ILE A 15 54.97 25.97 -48.36
CA ILE A 15 55.26 26.89 -49.48
C ILE A 15 54.31 26.53 -50.67
N LEU A 16 54.16 27.47 -51.61
CA LEU A 16 53.62 27.40 -52.99
C LEU A 16 52.10 27.60 -53.17
N ASP A 17 51.57 28.78 -53.56
CA ASP A 17 51.73 29.56 -54.83
C ASP A 17 50.85 28.92 -55.94
N LEU A 18 50.00 29.60 -56.72
CA LEU A 18 50.21 30.82 -57.51
C LEU A 18 48.87 31.30 -58.12
N SER A 19 48.84 32.60 -58.43
CA SER A 19 48.13 33.25 -59.57
C SER A 19 46.60 33.40 -59.50
N ALA A 20 45.97 34.56 -59.77
CA ALA A 20 46.42 35.74 -60.51
C ALA A 20 45.73 37.03 -60.02
N GLN A 21 46.46 38.14 -60.14
CA GLN A 21 46.02 39.52 -59.97
C GLN A 21 45.17 39.99 -61.17
N VAL A 22 44.20 40.88 -60.94
CA VAL A 22 44.04 42.12 -61.74
C VAL A 22 43.57 43.24 -60.80
N GLY A 23 44.30 44.36 -60.81
CA GLY A 23 43.88 45.62 -60.20
C GLY A 23 43.66 46.71 -61.27
N ILE A 24 43.21 47.88 -60.79
CA ILE A 24 43.08 49.25 -61.38
C ILE A 24 41.64 49.74 -61.12
N GLY A 25 41.32 50.91 -60.59
CA GLY A 25 42.11 52.10 -60.28
C GLY A 25 41.23 53.36 -60.39
N THR A 26 40.81 53.88 -59.24
CA THR A 26 40.60 55.31 -58.87
C THR A 26 39.35 56.13 -59.26
N THR A 27 38.98 56.98 -58.29
CA THR A 27 38.26 58.28 -58.30
C THR A 27 36.71 58.32 -58.13
N SER A 28 36.28 58.32 -56.85
CA SER A 28 34.95 58.69 -56.30
C SER A 28 34.57 60.18 -56.60
N PRO A 29 33.33 60.71 -56.31
CA PRO A 29 32.32 60.18 -55.38
C PRO A 29 30.81 60.48 -55.64
N THR A 30 29.98 59.91 -54.74
CA THR A 30 28.58 60.25 -54.35
C THR A 30 27.46 59.84 -55.32
N THR A 31 26.37 59.21 -54.88
CA THR A 31 25.55 59.45 -53.68
C THR A 31 24.82 58.20 -53.17
N ASN A 32 24.68 58.14 -51.83
CA ASN A 32 23.63 57.49 -51.03
C ASN A 32 23.35 56.00 -51.27
N LEU A 33 23.78 55.16 -50.33
CA LEU A 33 22.99 53.99 -49.97
C LEU A 33 22.78 53.95 -48.46
N ASP A 34 21.52 54.11 -48.11
CA ASP A 34 20.96 54.02 -46.79
C ASP A 34 21.14 52.62 -46.19
N LEU A 35 21.10 52.62 -44.86
CA LEU A 35 21.15 51.50 -43.92
C LEU A 35 20.30 50.28 -44.35
N VAL A 36 20.69 49.10 -43.86
CA VAL A 36 20.03 48.45 -42.70
C VAL A 36 20.52 47.00 -42.61
N THR A 37 21.07 46.67 -41.44
CA THR A 37 21.21 45.32 -40.90
C THR A 37 19.83 44.71 -40.64
N VAL A 38 19.57 43.49 -41.13
CA VAL A 38 18.55 42.63 -40.51
C VAL A 38 19.11 41.23 -40.31
N LEU A 39 18.84 40.75 -39.10
CA LEU A 39 19.15 39.46 -38.53
C LEU A 39 18.50 38.32 -39.33
N ASP A 40 19.26 37.29 -39.65
CA ASP A 40 18.72 35.96 -39.93
C ASP A 40 18.44 35.23 -38.63
N THR A 41 17.17 34.97 -38.36
CA THR A 41 16.70 33.71 -37.77
C THR A 41 15.23 33.53 -38.15
N THR A 42 14.89 32.57 -39.02
CA THR A 42 14.23 31.31 -38.64
C THR A 42 13.77 30.50 -39.86
N VAL A 43 14.16 29.22 -39.84
CA VAL A 43 13.50 28.02 -40.39
C VAL A 43 13.26 27.95 -41.91
N LEU A 44 14.05 27.05 -42.53
CA LEU A 44 13.71 26.33 -43.75
C LEU A 44 12.40 25.54 -43.59
N ILE A 45 11.45 25.78 -44.49
CA ILE A 45 10.53 24.74 -44.98
C ILE A 45 10.85 24.61 -46.48
N SER A 46 11.46 23.49 -46.88
CA SER A 46 11.63 23.10 -48.30
C SER A 46 10.25 22.70 -48.87
N GLU A 47 9.98 22.60 -50.18
CA GLU A 47 10.77 22.21 -51.35
C GLU A 47 9.88 22.61 -52.57
N ASP A 48 10.45 23.30 -53.57
CA ASP A 48 9.92 23.62 -54.91
C ASP A 48 8.40 23.51 -55.19
N PHE A 49 7.69 24.65 -55.22
CA PHE A 49 6.35 24.77 -55.87
C PHE A 49 6.41 25.32 -57.32
N GLN A 50 7.49 24.91 -58.00
CA GLN A 50 7.63 24.64 -59.45
C GLN A 50 7.57 25.85 -60.43
N ASP A 51 8.69 26.56 -60.36
CA ASP A 51 9.37 27.56 -61.21
C ASP A 51 9.48 27.26 -62.73
N GLU A 52 9.53 28.30 -63.58
CA GLU A 52 10.50 28.42 -64.69
C GLU A 52 10.83 29.92 -64.98
N ASP A 53 11.51 30.58 -64.04
CA ASP A 53 12.64 31.54 -64.20
C ASP A 53 12.80 32.53 -63.02
N LYS A 54 12.86 31.96 -61.81
CA LYS A 54 13.49 32.36 -60.54
C LYS A 54 13.26 33.79 -60.01
N GLY A 55 12.22 33.90 -59.17
CA GLY A 55 12.27 34.76 -57.98
C GLY A 55 11.77 34.03 -56.74
N VAL A 56 12.19 34.48 -55.56
CA VAL A 56 11.95 33.79 -54.29
C VAL A 56 10.55 34.15 -53.77
N ILE A 57 9.73 33.13 -53.52
CA ILE A 57 8.42 33.24 -52.87
C ILE A 57 8.57 32.84 -51.40
N TYR A 58 8.03 33.65 -50.48
CA TYR A 58 7.95 33.35 -49.06
C TYR A 58 6.48 33.33 -48.64
N THR A 59 6.06 32.38 -47.80
CA THR A 59 4.72 32.39 -47.19
C THR A 59 4.82 32.59 -45.68
N SER A 60 3.93 33.42 -45.14
CA SER A 60 3.79 33.64 -43.69
C SER A 60 2.33 33.99 -43.37
N GLY A 61 1.85 33.80 -42.14
CA GLY A 61 0.44 34.07 -41.82
C GLY A 61 -0.01 33.32 -40.58
N ASP A 62 -1.33 33.20 -40.41
CA ASP A 62 -1.90 32.47 -39.28
C ASP A 62 -1.45 31.00 -39.29
N GLU A 63 -1.02 30.45 -38.15
CA GLU A 63 -0.52 29.06 -37.98
C GLU A 63 -1.55 27.97 -38.31
N GLN A 64 -2.74 28.34 -38.80
CA GLN A 64 -3.90 27.48 -39.01
C GLN A 64 -4.21 27.18 -40.49
N TRP A 65 -3.47 27.75 -41.45
CA TRP A 65 -3.59 27.38 -42.87
C TRP A 65 -2.88 26.05 -43.12
N LEU A 66 -3.61 25.07 -43.64
CA LEU A 66 -3.11 23.71 -43.85
C LEU A 66 -2.62 23.54 -45.29
N ILE A 67 -1.46 22.88 -45.45
CA ILE A 67 -1.02 22.39 -46.76
C ILE A 67 -1.88 21.18 -47.12
N THR A 68 -2.55 21.24 -48.25
CA THR A 68 -3.44 20.18 -48.76
C THR A 68 -3.04 19.85 -50.20
N SER A 69 -3.65 18.83 -50.83
CA SER A 69 -3.49 18.53 -52.26
C SER A 69 -4.79 18.87 -53.03
N PRO A 70 -5.12 20.15 -53.24
CA PRO A 70 -6.43 20.53 -53.71
C PRO A 70 -6.47 20.48 -55.24
N GLY A 71 -7.23 19.55 -55.81
CA GLY A 71 -7.18 19.23 -57.24
C GLY A 71 -7.68 20.29 -58.21
N TYR A 72 -6.90 21.36 -58.48
CA TYR A 72 -6.97 22.07 -59.76
C TYR A 72 -5.98 21.47 -60.76
N ASN A 73 -4.67 21.55 -60.51
CA ASN A 73 -3.61 20.95 -61.36
C ASN A 73 -2.27 20.67 -60.65
N SER A 74 -2.12 20.91 -59.35
CA SER A 74 -0.85 20.70 -58.61
C SER A 74 -0.95 19.61 -57.52
N GLU A 75 0.20 19.11 -57.04
CA GLU A 75 0.26 18.17 -55.91
C GLU A 75 0.03 18.85 -54.55
N PHE A 76 0.17 20.18 -54.44
CA PHE A 76 0.19 20.89 -53.16
C PHE A 76 -0.36 22.32 -53.24
N GLY A 77 -1.30 22.66 -52.37
CA GLY A 77 -1.89 24.00 -52.22
C GLY A 77 -2.23 24.33 -50.77
N PHE A 78 -2.71 25.54 -50.52
CA PHE A 78 -3.02 26.04 -49.16
C PHE A 78 -4.54 26.12 -48.94
N GLN A 79 -5.05 25.56 -47.85
CA GLN A 79 -6.45 25.68 -47.45
C GLN A 79 -6.57 26.47 -46.14
N SER A 80 -7.49 27.43 -46.11
CA SER A 80 -7.81 28.18 -44.90
C SER A 80 -8.45 27.26 -43.86
N PRO A 81 -8.33 27.58 -42.55
CA PRO A 81 -9.21 26.98 -41.54
C PRO A 81 -10.68 27.32 -41.85
N ASN A 82 -11.60 26.60 -41.21
CA ASN A 82 -13.03 26.93 -41.30
C ASN A 82 -13.28 28.29 -40.65
N VAL A 83 -13.66 29.29 -41.44
CA VAL A 83 -13.90 30.65 -40.97
C VAL A 83 -15.40 30.80 -40.70
N ILE A 84 -15.80 30.96 -39.44
CA ILE A 84 -17.22 31.08 -39.01
C ILE A 84 -17.44 32.37 -38.19
N ASN A 85 -18.68 32.85 -38.13
CA ASN A 85 -19.11 33.83 -37.13
C ASN A 85 -18.21 35.11 -36.98
N GLY A 86 -17.77 35.70 -38.08
CA GLY A 86 -16.95 36.92 -38.06
C GLY A 86 -15.44 36.70 -37.89
N ASP A 87 -14.99 35.44 -37.85
CA ASP A 87 -13.56 35.10 -37.83
C ASP A 87 -12.85 35.59 -39.11
N GLN A 88 -11.54 35.79 -38.98
CA GLN A 88 -10.66 36.16 -40.07
C GLN A 88 -9.48 35.20 -40.12
N ALA A 89 -9.10 34.78 -41.31
CA ALA A 89 -7.89 33.98 -41.54
C ALA A 89 -7.05 34.65 -42.62
N THR A 90 -5.76 34.85 -42.34
CA THR A 90 -4.83 35.61 -43.19
C THR A 90 -3.63 34.77 -43.58
N ILE A 91 -3.29 34.80 -44.87
CA ILE A 91 -2.02 34.29 -45.40
C ILE A 91 -1.35 35.37 -46.25
N ASN A 92 -0.04 35.52 -46.07
CA ASN A 92 0.83 36.37 -46.86
C ASN A 92 1.63 35.52 -47.84
N ILE A 93 1.61 35.91 -49.11
CA ILE A 93 2.43 35.33 -50.19
C ILE A 93 3.35 36.44 -50.69
N ASP A 94 4.56 36.48 -50.17
CA ASP A 94 5.52 37.53 -50.49
C ASP A 94 6.36 37.10 -51.69
N ALA A 95 6.48 37.96 -52.70
CA ALA A 95 7.21 37.70 -53.93
C ALA A 95 8.33 38.73 -54.15
N THR A 96 9.55 38.25 -54.43
CA THR A 96 10.70 39.12 -54.72
C THR A 96 10.98 39.21 -56.22
N ILE A 97 10.85 40.42 -56.78
CA ILE A 97 11.08 40.68 -58.21
C ILE A 97 12.51 41.22 -58.42
N PRO A 98 13.36 40.55 -59.22
CA PRO A 98 14.72 41.02 -59.53
C PRO A 98 14.76 42.39 -60.21
N ALA A 99 15.88 43.11 -60.06
CA ALA A 99 16.08 44.40 -60.72
C ALA A 99 15.97 44.30 -62.26
N ASN A 100 15.36 45.31 -62.89
CA ASN A 100 15.11 45.44 -64.34
C ASN A 100 14.07 44.47 -64.94
N ARG A 101 13.21 43.87 -64.14
CA ARG A 101 12.09 43.02 -64.61
C ARG A 101 10.75 43.57 -64.13
N VAL A 102 9.70 43.34 -64.91
CA VAL A 102 8.31 43.52 -64.46
C VAL A 102 7.78 42.14 -64.10
N GLY A 103 7.37 41.98 -62.84
CA GLY A 103 6.86 40.71 -62.31
C GLY A 103 5.35 40.70 -62.22
N ILE A 104 4.72 39.55 -62.48
CA ILE A 104 3.30 39.32 -62.22
C ILE A 104 3.19 38.09 -61.32
N LEU A 105 2.53 38.22 -60.17
CA LEU A 105 2.15 37.10 -59.31
C LEU A 105 0.78 36.59 -59.78
N GLU A 106 0.67 35.30 -60.10
CA GLU A 106 -0.58 34.66 -60.46
C GLU A 106 -0.85 33.45 -59.58
N PHE A 107 -2.11 33.22 -59.23
CA PHE A 107 -2.55 32.03 -58.51
C PHE A 107 -4.03 31.75 -58.74
N TRP A 108 -4.45 30.51 -58.49
CA TRP A 108 -5.84 30.08 -58.56
C TRP A 108 -6.45 29.97 -57.17
N ILE A 109 -7.68 30.44 -57.02
CA ILE A 109 -8.44 30.38 -55.77
C ILE A 109 -9.76 29.65 -56.02
N LYS A 110 -10.15 28.78 -55.11
CA LYS A 110 -11.52 28.27 -54.99
C LYS A 110 -12.12 28.68 -53.65
N ILE A 111 -13.31 29.27 -53.72
CA ILE A 111 -14.05 29.77 -52.57
C ILE A 111 -15.28 28.86 -52.36
N ASP A 112 -15.24 28.01 -51.33
CA ASP A 112 -16.33 27.11 -50.98
C ASP A 112 -17.06 27.66 -49.74
N LEU A 113 -17.84 28.73 -49.94
CA LEU A 113 -18.64 29.39 -48.90
C LEU A 113 -20.13 29.11 -49.10
N THR A 114 -20.83 28.66 -48.07
CA THR A 114 -22.28 28.38 -48.11
C THR A 114 -23.16 29.63 -47.97
N THR A 115 -22.63 30.75 -47.47
CA THR A 115 -23.28 32.09 -47.30
C THR A 115 -22.26 33.24 -47.47
N SER A 116 -22.74 34.49 -47.49
CA SER A 116 -22.10 35.72 -48.02
C SER A 116 -20.79 36.19 -47.36
N GLY A 117 -19.69 35.43 -47.43
CA GLY A 117 -18.37 35.91 -47.01
C GLY A 117 -17.71 36.91 -47.99
N THR A 118 -16.76 37.68 -47.47
CA THR A 118 -15.93 38.62 -48.23
C THR A 118 -14.46 38.24 -48.14
N MET A 119 -13.77 38.24 -49.27
CA MET A 119 -12.32 38.07 -49.34
C MET A 119 -11.65 39.40 -49.63
N ASP A 120 -10.61 39.74 -48.87
CA ASP A 120 -9.75 40.89 -49.14
C ASP A 120 -8.40 40.39 -49.68
N ILE A 121 -8.04 40.83 -50.88
CA ILE A 121 -6.70 40.63 -51.44
C ILE A 121 -6.05 42.00 -51.59
N ASN A 122 -4.99 42.28 -50.82
CA ASN A 122 -4.23 43.52 -50.87
C ASN A 122 -5.08 44.82 -50.75
N GLY A 123 -6.19 44.79 -49.99
CA GLY A 123 -7.10 45.91 -49.79
C GLY A 123 -8.27 45.98 -50.77
N GLN A 124 -8.45 45.01 -51.67
CA GLN A 124 -9.62 44.88 -52.55
C GLN A 124 -10.57 43.77 -52.09
N LEU A 125 -11.84 44.13 -51.89
CA LEU A 125 -12.91 43.24 -51.40
C LEU A 125 -13.66 42.52 -52.53
N TYR A 126 -13.78 41.20 -52.41
CA TYR A 126 -14.50 40.29 -53.31
C TYR A 126 -15.62 39.58 -52.55
N THR A 127 -16.83 39.45 -53.14
CA THR A 127 -18.02 38.84 -52.51
C THR A 127 -18.40 37.51 -53.16
N LYS A 128 -19.05 36.64 -52.38
CA LYS A 128 -19.44 35.26 -52.74
C LYS A 128 -20.12 35.10 -54.12
N ASP A 129 -20.97 36.04 -54.55
CA ASP A 129 -21.79 35.87 -55.77
C ASP A 129 -20.97 35.91 -57.08
N GLN A 130 -19.67 36.15 -57.00
CA GLN A 130 -18.79 36.25 -58.17
C GLN A 130 -18.17 34.92 -58.63
N ASN A 131 -18.11 33.83 -57.84
CA ASN A 131 -17.43 32.59 -58.28
C ASN A 131 -17.82 31.32 -57.48
N THR A 132 -18.40 30.32 -58.14
CA THR A 132 -18.60 28.96 -57.58
C THR A 132 -17.66 27.91 -58.21
N GLY A 133 -16.41 28.30 -58.51
CA GLY A 133 -15.38 27.47 -59.11
C GLY A 133 -13.98 28.08 -58.98
N TRP A 134 -12.96 27.35 -59.46
CA TRP A 134 -11.56 27.84 -59.48
C TRP A 134 -11.44 29.10 -60.35
N THR A 135 -10.86 30.16 -59.79
CA THR A 135 -10.71 31.47 -60.43
C THR A 135 -9.27 31.92 -60.35
N LYS A 136 -8.69 32.36 -61.48
CA LYS A 136 -7.32 32.87 -61.54
C LYS A 136 -7.26 34.35 -61.18
N PHE A 137 -6.30 34.71 -60.35
CA PHE A 137 -5.98 36.10 -60.04
C PHE A 137 -4.55 36.41 -60.50
N SER A 138 -4.34 37.62 -61.03
CA SER A 138 -3.06 38.09 -61.56
C SER A 138 -2.78 39.50 -61.06
N PHE A 139 -1.69 39.69 -60.31
CA PHE A 139 -1.34 40.95 -59.67
C PHE A 139 0.04 41.43 -60.14
N PRO A 140 0.16 42.65 -60.71
CA PRO A 140 1.45 43.23 -61.07
C PRO A 140 2.27 43.56 -59.80
N GLN A 141 3.56 43.24 -59.81
CA GLN A 141 4.47 43.40 -58.67
C GLN A 141 5.59 44.39 -59.02
N SER A 142 6.01 45.22 -58.06
CA SER A 142 7.10 46.19 -58.25
C SER A 142 8.48 45.54 -58.05
N VAL A 143 9.57 46.18 -58.47
CA VAL A 143 10.93 45.68 -58.20
C VAL A 143 11.20 45.68 -56.69
N GLY A 144 11.73 44.57 -56.14
CA GLY A 144 11.95 44.38 -54.70
C GLY A 144 11.00 43.36 -54.04
N LEU A 145 10.98 43.31 -52.70
CA LEU A 145 10.08 42.44 -51.93
C LEU A 145 8.69 43.05 -51.89
N ASN A 146 7.70 42.34 -52.45
CA ASN A 146 6.30 42.75 -52.40
C ASN A 146 5.53 41.81 -51.48
N LYS A 147 4.75 42.40 -50.57
CA LYS A 147 3.90 41.64 -49.66
C LYS A 147 2.50 41.53 -50.21
N ASN A 148 2.01 40.32 -50.43
CA ASN A 148 0.64 40.09 -50.89
C ASN A 148 -0.17 39.40 -49.79
N MET A 149 -1.04 40.15 -49.15
CA MET A 149 -1.89 39.69 -48.05
C MET A 149 -3.26 39.27 -48.57
N ILE A 150 -3.66 38.05 -48.23
CA ILE A 150 -4.96 37.49 -48.56
C ILE A 150 -5.67 37.19 -47.23
N THR A 151 -6.76 37.90 -46.99
CA THR A 151 -7.58 37.76 -45.79
C THR A 151 -8.98 37.28 -46.17
N VAL A 152 -9.43 36.23 -45.52
CA VAL A 152 -10.80 35.73 -45.66
C VAL A 152 -11.59 36.16 -44.45
N ILE A 153 -12.70 36.85 -44.67
CA ILE A 153 -13.55 37.41 -43.61
C ILE A 153 -14.94 36.78 -43.73
N SER A 154 -15.39 36.11 -42.66
CA SER A 154 -16.79 35.69 -42.54
C SER A 154 -17.68 36.91 -42.22
N ASP A 155 -18.84 37.05 -42.87
CA ASP A 155 -19.77 38.16 -42.60
C ASP A 155 -20.57 37.98 -41.30
N GLY A 156 -20.35 36.87 -40.59
CA GLY A 156 -20.99 36.56 -39.30
C GLY A 156 -22.48 36.24 -39.38
N SER A 157 -23.03 36.05 -40.58
CA SER A 157 -24.48 35.91 -40.77
C SER A 157 -25.02 34.49 -40.52
N THR A 158 -24.18 33.44 -40.59
CA THR A 158 -24.54 32.04 -40.27
C THR A 158 -23.35 31.25 -39.65
N ASN A 159 -23.64 30.11 -39.03
CA ASN A 159 -22.66 29.19 -38.43
C ASN A 159 -22.15 28.09 -39.39
N ASP A 160 -22.36 28.25 -40.70
CA ASP A 160 -21.94 27.22 -41.64
C ASP A 160 -20.44 27.37 -41.95
N PRO A 161 -19.64 26.30 -41.87
CA PRO A 161 -18.20 26.35 -42.12
C PRO A 161 -17.91 26.60 -43.60
N GLY A 162 -17.14 27.64 -43.88
CA GLY A 162 -16.66 27.98 -45.21
C GLY A 162 -15.13 27.90 -45.29
N THR A 163 -14.59 27.43 -46.41
CA THR A 163 -13.13 27.36 -46.64
C THR A 163 -12.74 28.01 -47.96
N VAL A 164 -11.50 28.51 -48.00
CA VAL A 164 -10.86 29.04 -49.20
C VAL A 164 -9.63 28.21 -49.48
N THR A 165 -9.44 27.85 -50.74
CA THR A 165 -8.29 27.06 -51.18
C THR A 165 -7.51 27.82 -52.26
N ILE A 166 -6.19 27.84 -52.15
CA ILE A 166 -5.25 28.52 -53.06
C ILE A 166 -4.33 27.47 -53.69
N ASP A 167 -4.17 27.51 -55.00
CA ASP A 167 -3.36 26.57 -55.77
C ASP A 167 -2.64 27.26 -56.95
N ASP A 168 -1.60 26.62 -57.52
CA ASP A 168 -0.84 27.09 -58.70
C ASP A 168 -0.26 28.52 -58.56
N VAL A 169 0.44 28.81 -57.45
CA VAL A 169 1.07 30.13 -57.21
C VAL A 169 2.36 30.26 -58.04
N MET A 170 2.34 31.11 -59.06
CA MET A 170 3.45 31.35 -59.98
C MET A 170 3.83 32.83 -60.05
N VAL A 171 5.11 33.12 -60.28
CA VAL A 171 5.57 34.48 -60.60
C VAL A 171 6.19 34.49 -61.98
N PHE A 172 5.64 35.30 -62.88
CA PHE A 172 6.12 35.48 -64.24
C PHE A 172 6.94 36.75 -64.36
N TYR A 173 8.03 36.67 -65.12
CA TYR A 173 8.80 37.83 -65.55
C TYR A 173 8.81 37.87 -67.07
N THR A 174 8.51 39.01 -67.65
CA THR A 174 8.79 39.25 -69.07
C THR A 174 10.10 40.02 -69.17
N ASP A 175 11.10 39.45 -69.85
CA ASP A 175 12.29 40.20 -70.22
C ASP A 175 11.86 41.29 -71.21
N ASN A 176 11.92 42.54 -70.78
CA ASN A 176 11.58 43.68 -71.61
C ASN A 176 12.74 43.94 -72.59
N HIS A 177 12.82 43.12 -73.63
CA HIS A 177 13.69 43.36 -74.77
C HIS A 177 13.10 44.48 -75.64
N ALA A 178 13.39 45.72 -75.27
CA ALA A 178 13.60 46.81 -76.22
C ALA A 178 14.15 48.03 -75.49
N ILE A 179 15.42 48.37 -75.73
CA ILE A 179 15.75 49.49 -76.61
C ILE A 179 17.04 49.17 -77.34
N ARG A 180 16.91 49.28 -78.67
CA ARG A 180 17.90 49.09 -79.71
C ARG A 180 18.71 50.39 -79.82
N ILE A 181 20.00 50.36 -79.48
CA ILE A 181 20.93 51.40 -79.93
C ILE A 181 21.43 50.94 -81.30
N SER A 182 20.80 51.44 -82.37
CA SER A 182 21.38 51.38 -83.71
C SER A 182 22.49 52.42 -83.79
N ASP A 183 23.70 51.99 -84.12
CA ASP A 183 24.75 52.90 -84.54
C ASP A 183 24.26 53.76 -85.71
N GLY A 184 24.74 55.00 -85.74
CA GLY A 184 24.42 55.95 -86.80
C GLY A 184 25.06 57.30 -86.51
N SER A 185 26.37 57.36 -86.74
CA SER A 185 27.13 58.53 -87.20
C SER A 185 26.78 59.94 -86.68
N GLU A 186 27.74 60.47 -85.92
CA GLU A 186 28.34 61.81 -86.04
C GLU A 186 27.47 63.06 -85.91
N GLY A 187 27.78 63.83 -84.86
CA GLY A 187 27.52 65.26 -84.77
C GLY A 187 28.20 65.82 -83.53
N ASP A 188 29.47 66.20 -83.66
CA ASP A 188 30.26 66.84 -82.60
C ASP A 188 29.48 68.03 -81.99
N GLY A 189 29.38 68.10 -80.66
CA GLY A 189 28.77 69.24 -79.94
C GLY A 189 27.26 69.17 -79.59
N LYS A 190 26.68 68.01 -79.24
CA LYS A 190 25.30 67.91 -78.70
C LYS A 190 25.20 67.00 -77.47
N PHE A 191 24.30 67.32 -76.54
CA PHE A 191 24.01 66.49 -75.36
C PHE A 191 22.61 65.83 -75.45
N LEU A 192 22.53 64.61 -74.92
CA LEU A 192 21.30 63.86 -74.74
C LEU A 192 20.72 64.22 -73.36
N VAL A 193 19.51 64.77 -73.29
CA VAL A 193 18.88 65.10 -72.00
C VAL A 193 17.55 64.37 -71.88
N SER A 194 17.36 63.72 -70.74
CA SER A 194 16.12 63.04 -70.36
C SER A 194 15.23 63.98 -69.56
N ASP A 195 13.92 63.96 -69.81
CA ASP A 195 12.96 64.55 -68.89
C ASP A 195 12.62 63.60 -67.73
N ALA A 196 11.78 64.08 -66.80
CA ALA A 196 11.37 63.36 -65.58
C ALA A 196 10.52 62.10 -65.85
N PHE A 197 10.23 61.78 -67.11
CA PHE A 197 9.50 60.58 -67.53
C PHE A 197 10.36 59.63 -68.39
N GLY A 198 11.65 59.92 -68.57
CA GLY A 198 12.61 58.98 -69.19
C GLY A 198 12.68 59.04 -70.73
N ASN A 199 12.15 60.07 -71.39
CA ASN A 199 12.27 60.24 -72.83
C ASN A 199 13.55 61.02 -73.19
N ALA A 200 14.47 60.41 -73.95
CA ALA A 200 15.71 61.04 -74.38
C ALA A 200 15.54 61.76 -75.74
N THR A 201 15.82 63.06 -75.79
CA THR A 201 15.87 63.84 -77.04
C THR A 201 17.21 64.58 -77.17
N TRP A 202 17.76 64.62 -78.38
CA TRP A 202 18.97 65.39 -78.70
C TRP A 202 18.62 66.88 -78.78
N LYS A 203 19.26 67.71 -77.95
CA LYS A 203 19.10 69.17 -78.01
C LYS A 203 20.41 69.85 -78.42
N ASN A 204 20.26 70.87 -79.28
CA ASN A 204 21.35 71.77 -79.64
C ASN A 204 21.55 72.82 -78.53
N ASP A 205 22.79 73.24 -78.37
CA ASP A 205 23.22 74.36 -77.53
C ASP A 205 22.27 75.56 -77.62
N ILE A 206 21.71 75.96 -76.47
CA ILE A 206 21.10 77.28 -76.29
C ILE A 206 22.11 78.15 -75.56
N HIS A 207 22.73 79.01 -76.35
CA HIS A 207 23.41 80.25 -76.00
C HIS A 207 22.86 80.93 -74.73
N MET A 208 23.76 81.34 -73.84
CA MET A 208 23.71 82.70 -73.32
C MET A 208 24.77 83.53 -74.03
N HIS A 209 24.31 84.26 -75.07
CA HIS A 209 25.01 85.42 -75.60
C HIS A 209 25.02 86.51 -74.53
N ASN A 210 26.19 87.02 -74.18
CA ASN A 210 26.39 88.46 -74.22
C ASN A 210 27.87 88.75 -74.54
N GLN A 211 28.18 88.91 -75.82
CA GLN A 211 29.35 89.65 -76.27
C GLN A 211 28.83 90.85 -77.07
N ILE A 212 29.29 92.04 -76.70
CA ILE A 212 29.20 93.22 -77.55
C ILE A 212 30.35 93.12 -78.57
N LYS A 213 30.02 93.19 -79.86
CA LYS A 213 30.96 93.42 -80.97
C LYS A 213 30.56 94.72 -81.67
N ASP A 214 31.52 95.49 -82.16
CA ASP A 214 31.26 96.60 -83.08
C ASP A 214 31.38 96.16 -84.55
N ASN A 215 31.19 97.11 -85.46
CA ASN A 215 30.72 96.89 -86.83
C ASN A 215 31.76 96.40 -87.86
N ASP A 216 33.01 96.06 -87.50
CA ASP A 216 34.01 95.63 -88.51
C ASP A 216 34.78 94.32 -88.20
N GLY A 217 34.42 93.56 -87.16
CA GLY A 217 34.63 92.10 -87.16
C GLY A 217 35.99 91.49 -86.78
N ASP A 218 36.93 92.20 -86.14
CA ASP A 218 38.17 91.63 -85.55
C ASP A 218 38.23 91.75 -84.01
N THR A 219 39.04 90.93 -83.32
CA THR A 219 39.27 91.03 -81.84
C THR A 219 40.77 91.11 -81.51
N TYR A 220 41.18 92.19 -80.84
CA TYR A 220 42.52 92.42 -80.26
C TYR A 220 42.45 92.57 -78.72
N VAL A 221 43.57 92.27 -78.05
CA VAL A 221 43.87 92.51 -76.61
C VAL A 221 44.39 93.95 -76.40
N VAL A 222 44.12 94.59 -75.24
CA VAL A 222 45.07 95.38 -74.39
C VAL A 222 44.37 96.15 -73.22
N VAL A 223 44.72 95.74 -71.99
CA VAL A 223 45.28 96.46 -70.79
C VAL A 223 44.48 97.52 -69.95
N ASP A 224 44.60 97.31 -68.63
CA ASP A 224 44.51 98.17 -67.41
C ASP A 224 43.20 98.87 -67.00
N ASP A 225 42.69 98.57 -65.80
CA ASP A 225 43.08 99.27 -64.55
C ASP A 225 42.37 98.69 -63.30
N THR A 226 43.17 98.38 -62.26
CA THR A 226 42.85 98.45 -60.81
C THR A 226 41.60 97.76 -60.23
N ASP A 227 41.75 96.59 -59.60
CA ASP A 227 41.92 96.48 -58.13
C ASP A 227 41.86 95.00 -57.63
N GLU A 228 42.97 94.60 -57.03
CA GLU A 228 43.29 93.44 -56.18
C GLU A 228 42.19 92.39 -55.84
N ILE A 229 42.40 91.13 -56.24
CA ILE A 229 42.18 89.99 -55.32
C ILE A 229 43.53 89.66 -54.70
N ARG A 230 43.72 90.06 -53.45
CA ARG A 230 44.81 89.62 -52.59
C ARG A 230 44.68 88.11 -52.33
N LEU A 231 45.35 87.29 -53.13
CA LEU A 231 45.79 85.99 -52.66
C LEU A 231 47.02 86.21 -51.79
N ALA A 232 46.78 86.44 -50.49
CA ALA A 232 47.84 86.31 -49.50
C ALA A 232 48.15 84.81 -49.32
N ALA A 233 48.98 84.26 -50.22
CA ALA A 233 49.72 83.04 -49.98
C ALA A 233 51.21 83.39 -50.04
N ASN A 234 51.87 83.35 -48.88
CA ASN A 234 53.32 83.45 -48.84
C ASN A 234 53.93 82.22 -49.54
N GLY A 235 54.50 82.44 -50.72
CA GLY A 235 55.63 81.64 -51.24
C GLY A 235 55.31 80.41 -52.08
N VAL A 236 54.56 80.54 -53.19
CA VAL A 236 54.49 79.50 -54.23
C VAL A 236 54.67 80.10 -55.63
N ASP A 237 55.70 79.66 -56.34
CA ASP A 237 55.86 79.88 -57.78
C ASP A 237 54.99 78.86 -58.55
N VAL A 238 54.11 79.34 -59.43
CA VAL A 238 53.26 78.53 -60.32
C VAL A 238 53.83 78.58 -61.74
N TYR A 239 54.18 77.43 -62.32
CA TYR A 239 54.50 77.31 -63.74
C TYR A 239 53.36 76.61 -64.49
N TYR A 240 52.83 77.27 -65.53
CA TYR A 240 51.92 76.67 -66.49
C TYR A 240 52.69 75.76 -67.46
N GLN A 241 52.27 74.50 -67.60
CA GLN A 241 52.58 73.66 -68.76
C GLN A 241 51.26 73.36 -69.48
N ASN A 242 50.94 74.22 -70.44
CA ASN A 242 49.87 74.07 -71.44
C ASN A 242 48.43 74.26 -70.92
N GLU A 243 47.56 74.77 -71.81
CA GLU A 243 46.28 75.43 -71.48
C GLU A 243 45.21 74.54 -70.82
N ASP A 244 45.44 73.24 -70.66
CA ASP A 244 44.45 72.30 -70.09
C ASP A 244 44.93 71.55 -68.83
N SER A 245 46.08 71.89 -68.21
CA SER A 245 46.45 71.28 -66.93
C SER A 245 47.28 72.18 -66.01
N LEU A 246 46.70 72.52 -64.85
CA LEU A 246 47.41 73.18 -63.75
C LEU A 246 48.17 72.12 -62.94
N ARG A 247 49.49 71.97 -63.17
CA ARG A 247 50.38 71.21 -62.27
C ARG A 247 51.01 72.16 -61.26
N ILE A 248 50.43 72.24 -60.07
CA ILE A 248 51.07 72.88 -58.90
C ILE A 248 52.15 71.91 -58.39
N ASN A 249 53.42 72.17 -58.71
CA ASN A 249 54.55 71.37 -58.21
C ASN A 249 55.07 71.99 -56.92
N THR A 250 54.30 71.85 -55.84
CA THR A 250 54.68 72.29 -54.51
C THR A 250 54.87 71.07 -53.61
N SER A 251 55.90 71.09 -52.75
CA SER A 251 56.09 70.07 -51.72
C SER A 251 55.01 70.13 -50.62
N HIS A 252 54.14 71.14 -50.67
CA HIS A 252 53.08 71.45 -49.71
C HIS A 252 51.88 72.04 -50.46
N LEU A 253 50.66 71.50 -50.29
CA LEU A 253 49.44 72.03 -50.89
C LEU A 253 48.45 72.42 -49.79
N SER A 254 48.31 73.73 -49.54
CA SER A 254 47.38 74.32 -48.57
C SER A 254 46.32 75.18 -49.27
N TRP A 255 45.03 74.92 -49.04
CA TRP A 255 43.92 75.73 -49.55
C TRP A 255 42.92 76.06 -48.41
N GLY A 256 42.57 77.34 -48.20
CA GLY A 256 41.60 77.74 -47.17
C GLY A 256 41.74 79.20 -46.74
N THR A 257 40.65 79.83 -46.31
CA THR A 257 40.67 81.23 -45.86
C THR A 257 41.30 81.35 -44.46
N THR A 258 42.52 81.90 -44.41
CA THR A 258 43.22 82.51 -43.27
C THR A 258 43.84 81.66 -42.13
N THR A 259 43.93 80.32 -42.16
CA THR A 259 44.67 79.55 -41.11
C THR A 259 45.17 78.12 -41.47
N SER A 260 45.04 77.63 -42.70
CA SER A 260 45.50 76.27 -43.07
C SER A 260 47.03 76.16 -43.18
N THR A 261 47.64 75.10 -42.63
CA THR A 261 49.09 74.85 -42.71
C THR A 261 49.40 73.40 -43.11
N SER A 262 50.39 73.19 -43.99
CA SER A 262 50.85 71.86 -44.38
C SER A 262 52.38 71.72 -44.30
N PRO A 263 53.02 71.83 -43.11
CA PRO A 263 54.47 71.86 -42.99
C PRO A 263 55.18 70.51 -43.24
N GLY A 264 54.46 69.38 -43.27
CA GLY A 264 55.05 68.09 -43.60
C GLY A 264 55.38 67.95 -45.09
N VAL A 265 56.45 67.23 -45.43
CA VAL A 265 56.86 67.00 -46.83
C VAL A 265 55.80 66.16 -47.56
N PHE A 266 55.31 66.62 -48.70
CA PHE A 266 54.18 66.04 -49.47
C PHE A 266 52.86 66.00 -48.70
N ALA A 267 52.68 66.90 -47.72
CA ALA A 267 51.43 67.02 -46.98
C ALA A 267 50.40 67.87 -47.73
N THR A 268 49.12 67.51 -47.59
CA THR A 268 47.97 68.23 -48.18
C THR A 268 47.04 68.70 -47.06
N ALA A 269 46.72 69.99 -47.01
CA ALA A 269 45.77 70.57 -46.05
C ALA A 269 44.71 71.42 -46.79
N TRP A 270 43.42 71.13 -46.61
CA TRP A 270 42.35 71.88 -47.28
C TRP A 270 41.17 72.15 -46.33
N GLY A 271 40.89 73.42 -46.04
CA GLY A 271 39.85 73.86 -45.09
C GLY A 271 40.37 74.88 -44.06
N ILE A 272 39.46 75.63 -43.41
CA ILE A 272 39.83 76.65 -42.42
C ILE A 272 40.41 75.98 -41.16
N GLY A 273 41.56 76.44 -40.65
CA GLY A 273 42.18 75.92 -39.42
C GLY A 273 42.73 74.49 -39.53
N THR A 274 42.99 74.00 -40.74
CA THR A 274 43.55 72.66 -40.96
C THR A 274 45.07 72.62 -40.79
N THR A 275 45.62 71.52 -40.27
CA THR A 275 47.07 71.31 -40.11
C THR A 275 47.47 69.93 -40.60
N ALA A 276 48.35 69.85 -41.61
CA ALA A 276 48.96 68.60 -42.05
C ALA A 276 50.49 68.66 -41.85
N SER A 277 50.95 68.32 -40.64
CA SER A 277 52.37 68.46 -40.26
C SER A 277 53.20 67.19 -40.42
N GLY A 278 52.57 66.02 -40.54
CA GLY A 278 53.28 64.78 -40.84
C GLY A 278 53.69 64.70 -42.32
N ASN A 279 54.80 64.03 -42.63
CA ASN A 279 55.16 63.78 -44.03
C ASN A 279 54.11 62.86 -44.68
N TYR A 280 53.71 63.15 -45.92
CA TYR A 280 52.63 62.48 -46.63
C TYR A 280 51.26 62.52 -45.91
N ALA A 281 51.08 63.45 -44.96
CA ALA A 281 49.82 63.58 -44.23
C ALA A 281 48.77 64.32 -45.06
N THR A 282 47.51 63.94 -44.90
CA THR A 282 46.37 64.51 -45.62
C THR A 282 45.34 65.01 -44.62
N ALA A 283 44.94 66.29 -44.68
CA ALA A 283 43.94 66.88 -43.79
C ALA A 283 42.89 67.68 -44.59
N PHE A 284 41.62 67.27 -44.51
CA PHE A 284 40.49 67.89 -45.23
C PHE A 284 39.40 68.39 -44.27
N GLY A 285 38.77 69.53 -44.55
CA GLY A 285 37.65 70.08 -43.77
C GLY A 285 38.06 70.88 -42.51
N THR A 286 37.21 71.79 -42.05
CA THR A 286 37.53 72.75 -40.98
C THR A 286 38.08 72.09 -39.70
N GLY A 287 39.25 72.55 -39.24
CA GLY A 287 39.86 72.12 -37.97
C GLY A 287 40.57 70.76 -37.95
N SER A 288 40.73 70.08 -39.10
CA SER A 288 41.39 68.77 -39.16
C SER A 288 42.91 68.86 -38.91
N ILE A 289 43.48 67.92 -38.14
CA ILE A 289 44.90 67.88 -37.76
C ILE A 289 45.51 66.50 -38.09
N ALA A 290 46.34 66.42 -39.13
CA ALA A 290 47.10 65.22 -39.51
C ALA A 290 48.59 65.43 -39.20
N SER A 291 49.05 65.04 -38.01
CA SER A 291 50.45 65.24 -37.59
C SER A 291 51.35 64.02 -37.76
N GLY A 292 50.78 62.83 -37.89
CA GLY A 292 51.54 61.59 -38.07
C GLY A 292 52.02 61.38 -39.52
N LEU A 293 53.12 60.62 -39.69
CA LEU A 293 53.58 60.18 -41.02
C LEU A 293 52.49 59.35 -41.72
N TYR A 294 52.15 59.65 -42.97
CA TYR A 294 51.04 59.00 -43.73
C TYR A 294 49.66 59.08 -43.03
N SER A 295 49.44 60.05 -42.14
CA SER A 295 48.15 60.20 -41.48
C SER A 295 47.10 60.84 -42.38
N THR A 296 45.83 60.46 -42.23
CA THR A 296 44.71 61.01 -43.02
C THR A 296 43.62 61.52 -42.09
N THR A 297 43.16 62.74 -42.29
CA THR A 297 42.06 63.34 -41.52
C THR A 297 41.02 64.02 -42.39
N TRP A 298 39.76 63.96 -41.97
CA TRP A 298 38.64 64.64 -42.64
C TRP A 298 37.62 65.19 -41.64
N GLY A 299 37.13 66.41 -41.82
CA GLY A 299 35.94 66.93 -41.13
C GLY A 299 36.14 67.25 -39.64
N GLY A 300 37.31 67.78 -39.27
CA GLY A 300 37.65 68.17 -37.90
C GLY A 300 38.31 67.08 -37.06
N GLY A 301 38.81 66.01 -37.69
CA GLY A 301 39.48 64.90 -37.01
C GLY A 301 40.96 65.14 -36.74
N GLU A 302 41.53 64.42 -35.78
CA GLU A 302 42.93 64.47 -35.40
C GLU A 302 43.61 63.10 -35.55
N ALA A 303 44.63 62.99 -36.39
CA ALA A 303 45.46 61.79 -36.52
C ALA A 303 46.90 62.11 -36.12
N ARG A 304 47.32 61.62 -34.95
CA ARG A 304 48.53 62.12 -34.27
C ARG A 304 49.79 61.32 -34.59
N ASP A 305 49.68 60.00 -34.64
CA ASP A 305 50.78 59.06 -34.92
C ASP A 305 50.75 58.49 -36.35
N GLN A 306 51.78 57.70 -36.69
CA GLN A 306 51.99 57.16 -38.04
C GLN A 306 50.82 56.31 -38.53
N HIS A 307 50.41 56.48 -39.79
CA HIS A 307 49.31 55.75 -40.44
C HIS A 307 47.94 55.88 -39.75
N GLY A 308 47.73 56.90 -38.91
CA GLY A 308 46.43 57.17 -38.29
C GLY A 308 45.41 57.71 -39.29
N THR A 309 44.16 57.26 -39.20
CA THR A 309 43.03 57.77 -40.02
C THR A 309 41.91 58.28 -39.12
N ALA A 310 41.61 59.57 -39.13
CA ALA A 310 40.52 60.17 -38.34
C ALA A 310 39.49 60.90 -39.22
N TRP A 311 38.21 60.54 -39.14
CA TRP A 311 37.15 61.23 -39.91
C TRP A 311 36.03 61.66 -38.97
N GLY A 312 35.51 62.87 -39.18
CA GLY A 312 34.66 63.57 -38.23
C GLY A 312 35.50 64.09 -37.08
N ASN A 313 34.88 64.77 -36.12
CA ASN A 313 35.56 65.24 -34.91
C ASN A 313 35.95 64.06 -34.00
N SER A 314 36.93 63.26 -34.43
CA SER A 314 37.46 62.03 -33.81
C SER A 314 38.99 62.07 -33.76
N ILE A 315 39.58 61.20 -32.94
CA ILE A 315 41.01 61.17 -32.65
C ILE A 315 41.57 59.77 -32.92
N ALA A 316 42.39 59.65 -33.96
CA ALA A 316 43.25 58.51 -34.23
C ALA A 316 44.62 58.78 -33.57
N HIS A 317 44.74 58.40 -32.31
CA HIS A 317 45.88 58.74 -31.46
C HIS A 317 47.11 57.89 -31.78
N GLY A 318 46.97 56.55 -31.79
CA GLY A 318 48.09 55.62 -31.89
C GLY A 318 48.49 55.21 -33.30
N ILE A 319 49.63 54.53 -33.44
CA ILE A 319 50.16 54.05 -34.72
C ILE A 319 49.17 53.07 -35.39
N HIS A 320 48.87 53.25 -36.68
CA HIS A 320 47.88 52.47 -37.45
C HIS A 320 46.46 52.47 -36.86
N SER A 321 46.08 53.52 -36.15
CA SER A 321 44.73 53.66 -35.58
C SER A 321 43.71 54.21 -36.60
N THR A 322 42.45 53.80 -36.49
CA THR A 322 41.35 54.32 -37.33
C THR A 322 40.19 54.78 -36.45
N ALA A 323 39.81 56.05 -36.53
CA ALA A 323 38.66 56.63 -35.84
C ALA A 323 37.70 57.27 -36.84
N TRP A 324 36.41 56.90 -36.81
CA TRP A 324 35.44 57.36 -37.81
C TRP A 324 34.10 57.75 -37.19
N GLY A 325 33.74 59.03 -37.28
CA GLY A 325 32.53 59.65 -36.73
C GLY A 325 32.83 60.71 -35.66
N GLN A 326 31.84 61.09 -34.86
CA GLN A 326 31.99 62.17 -33.87
C GLN A 326 32.41 61.61 -32.50
N GLY A 327 33.42 62.19 -31.87
CA GLY A 327 33.86 61.86 -30.51
C GLY A 327 34.56 60.52 -30.34
N ASN A 328 34.98 59.84 -31.41
CA ASN A 328 35.67 58.55 -31.28
C ASN A 328 37.17 58.74 -30.97
N TRP A 329 37.74 57.82 -30.21
CA TRP A 329 39.16 57.72 -29.89
C TRP A 329 39.67 56.32 -30.25
N ALA A 330 40.77 56.24 -31.00
CA ALA A 330 41.44 54.99 -31.33
C ALA A 330 42.94 55.07 -31.01
N ASP A 331 43.44 54.14 -30.21
CA ASP A 331 44.87 53.97 -29.88
C ASP A 331 45.58 52.95 -30.81
N GLU A 332 46.79 52.52 -30.49
CA GLU A 332 47.65 51.68 -31.35
C GLU A 332 46.93 50.47 -31.95
N LEU A 333 46.94 50.37 -33.28
CA LEU A 333 46.33 49.31 -34.10
C LEU A 333 44.81 49.12 -33.87
N SER A 334 44.14 50.06 -33.22
CA SER A 334 42.72 49.95 -32.88
C SER A 334 41.82 50.66 -33.91
N THR A 335 40.57 50.25 -33.94
CA THR A 335 39.53 50.84 -34.80
C THR A 335 38.32 51.25 -33.97
N ALA A 336 37.87 52.50 -34.12
CA ALA A 336 36.67 53.03 -33.49
C ALA A 336 35.72 53.65 -34.53
N PHE A 337 34.49 53.15 -34.63
CA PHE A 337 33.50 53.57 -35.63
C PHE A 337 32.15 53.92 -34.99
N GLY A 338 31.57 55.07 -35.35
CA GLY A 338 30.26 55.51 -34.85
C GLY A 338 30.32 56.82 -34.06
N PHE A 339 29.80 56.86 -32.84
CA PHE A 339 29.76 58.08 -32.02
C PHE A 339 30.29 57.85 -30.60
N GLY A 340 31.27 58.63 -30.16
CA GLY A 340 31.73 58.67 -28.77
C GLY A 340 32.43 57.42 -28.25
N ASN A 341 32.97 56.56 -29.13
CA ASN A 341 33.62 55.30 -28.73
C ASN A 341 35.10 55.50 -28.36
N ASN A 342 35.58 54.78 -27.34
CA ASN A 342 36.98 54.78 -26.91
C ASN A 342 37.61 53.38 -27.11
N ALA A 343 38.37 53.20 -28.18
CA ALA A 343 39.18 52.02 -28.44
C ALA A 343 40.61 52.25 -27.91
N ILE A 344 40.81 51.99 -26.62
CA ILE A 344 42.07 52.26 -25.90
C ILE A 344 43.00 51.04 -25.94
N GLY A 345 42.45 49.83 -25.85
CA GLY A 345 43.23 48.59 -25.89
C GLY A 345 43.93 48.40 -27.24
N LYS A 346 45.16 47.87 -27.22
CA LYS A 346 45.93 47.64 -28.46
C LYS A 346 45.23 46.61 -29.33
N VAL A 347 45.11 46.85 -30.64
CA VAL A 347 44.39 45.96 -31.58
C VAL A 347 42.90 45.79 -31.23
N SER A 348 42.28 46.76 -30.54
CA SER A 348 40.84 46.69 -30.22
C SER A 348 39.97 47.16 -31.37
N THR A 349 38.74 46.63 -31.46
CA THR A 349 37.76 47.02 -32.50
C THR A 349 36.45 47.42 -31.83
N VAL A 350 36.02 48.66 -32.01
CA VAL A 350 34.88 49.25 -31.30
C VAL A 350 33.91 49.90 -32.28
N TRP A 351 32.65 49.48 -32.24
CA TRP A 351 31.61 49.93 -33.18
C TRP A 351 30.34 50.32 -32.42
N GLY A 352 29.76 51.48 -32.75
CA GLY A 352 28.44 51.90 -32.26
C GLY A 352 28.46 53.23 -31.50
N PHE A 353 27.83 53.28 -30.31
CA PHE A 353 27.63 54.51 -29.54
C PHE A 353 28.17 54.38 -28.11
N GLN A 354 29.10 55.26 -27.72
CA GLN A 354 29.62 55.39 -26.35
C GLN A 354 30.27 54.13 -25.74
N ASN A 355 30.83 53.23 -26.54
CA ASN A 355 31.53 52.06 -26.00
C ASN A 355 32.95 52.44 -25.52
N THR A 356 33.46 51.80 -24.48
CA THR A 356 34.84 51.99 -23.98
C THR A 356 35.55 50.65 -23.82
N VAL A 357 36.60 50.41 -24.60
CA VAL A 357 37.38 49.16 -24.59
C VAL A 357 38.82 49.45 -24.26
N SER A 358 39.24 49.04 -23.06
CA SER A 358 40.62 49.18 -22.57
C SER A 358 41.42 47.88 -22.65
N GLY A 359 40.77 46.73 -22.76
CA GLY A 359 41.44 45.44 -22.89
C GLY A 359 42.07 45.24 -24.28
N ASP A 360 43.34 44.82 -24.32
CA ASP A 360 44.04 44.51 -25.58
C ASP A 360 43.34 43.41 -26.39
N THR A 361 43.31 43.56 -27.71
CA THR A 361 42.76 42.60 -28.67
C THR A 361 41.27 42.30 -28.44
N SER A 362 40.53 43.29 -27.91
CA SER A 362 39.13 43.13 -27.55
C SER A 362 38.19 43.80 -28.55
N THR A 363 36.97 43.28 -28.65
CA THR A 363 35.96 43.78 -29.59
C THR A 363 34.70 44.19 -28.85
N ALA A 364 34.16 45.38 -29.16
CA ALA A 364 32.87 45.83 -28.63
C ALA A 364 31.95 46.38 -29.71
N TRP A 365 30.70 45.93 -29.73
CA TRP A 365 29.68 46.33 -30.71
C TRP A 365 28.38 46.72 -30.00
N GLY A 366 27.83 47.89 -30.32
CA GLY A 366 26.53 48.35 -29.81
C GLY A 366 26.61 49.64 -29.00
N VAL A 367 25.96 49.68 -27.83
CA VAL A 367 25.74 50.91 -27.05
C VAL A 367 26.30 50.78 -25.63
N ARG A 368 27.16 51.72 -25.21
CA ARG A 368 27.65 51.84 -23.82
C ARG A 368 28.29 50.57 -23.24
N ASN A 369 28.91 49.75 -24.06
CA ASN A 369 29.63 48.58 -23.57
C ASN A 369 31.00 48.96 -23.01
N THR A 370 31.44 48.28 -21.96
CA THR A 370 32.73 48.48 -21.31
C THR A 370 33.58 47.22 -21.28
N SER A 371 34.87 47.36 -21.55
CA SER A 371 35.89 46.31 -21.37
C SER A 371 37.06 46.92 -20.60
N ASP A 372 37.35 46.38 -19.42
CA ASP A 372 38.41 46.87 -18.54
C ASP A 372 39.80 46.49 -19.07
N LEU A 373 40.85 47.11 -18.52
CA LEU A 373 42.24 46.83 -18.90
C LEU A 373 42.62 45.35 -18.70
N SER A 374 42.02 44.67 -17.72
CA SER A 374 42.23 43.24 -17.46
C SER A 374 41.51 42.33 -18.46
N ALA A 375 40.49 42.81 -19.17
CA ALA A 375 39.65 42.05 -20.08
C ALA A 375 40.30 41.84 -21.46
N ARG A 376 41.52 41.32 -21.50
CA ARG A 376 42.25 41.06 -22.74
C ARG A 376 41.52 39.99 -23.57
N LYS A 377 41.51 40.16 -24.90
CA LYS A 377 40.86 39.24 -25.85
C LYS A 377 39.38 39.02 -25.55
N SER A 378 38.69 40.06 -25.08
CA SER A 378 37.26 39.98 -24.74
C SER A 378 36.37 40.31 -25.93
N THR A 379 35.12 39.86 -25.86
CA THR A 379 34.07 40.21 -26.83
C THR A 379 32.84 40.74 -26.10
N VAL A 380 32.39 41.93 -26.48
CA VAL A 380 31.24 42.60 -25.87
C VAL A 380 30.24 42.99 -26.96
N TRP A 381 28.98 42.59 -26.83
CA TRP A 381 27.98 42.89 -27.85
C TRP A 381 26.63 43.24 -27.24
N GLY A 382 26.04 44.37 -27.66
CA GLY A 382 24.70 44.79 -27.27
C GLY A 382 24.69 46.12 -26.51
N GLU A 383 23.97 46.21 -25.40
CA GLU A 383 23.74 47.45 -24.66
C GLU A 383 24.21 47.33 -23.20
N GLU A 384 25.02 48.28 -22.72
CA GLU A 384 25.40 48.43 -21.31
C GLU A 384 26.06 47.17 -20.70
N ASN A 385 26.77 46.37 -21.49
CA ASN A 385 27.46 45.19 -20.98
C ASN A 385 28.87 45.55 -20.48
N SER A 386 29.34 44.82 -19.46
CA SER A 386 30.68 45.00 -18.88
C SER A 386 31.49 43.70 -18.88
N VAL A 387 32.75 43.78 -19.32
CA VAL A 387 33.68 42.66 -19.26
C VAL A 387 34.96 43.08 -18.54
N SER A 388 35.32 42.34 -17.50
CA SER A 388 36.58 42.53 -16.76
C SER A 388 37.45 41.26 -16.74
N GLY A 389 36.91 40.11 -17.15
CA GLY A 389 37.63 38.85 -17.29
C GLY A 389 38.40 38.73 -18.62
N GLU A 390 39.63 38.22 -18.56
CA GLU A 390 40.38 37.85 -19.77
C GLU A 390 39.67 36.72 -20.54
N LEU A 391 39.71 36.77 -21.87
CA LEU A 391 39.09 35.80 -22.79
C LEU A 391 37.56 35.63 -22.59
N SER A 392 36.90 36.64 -22.04
CA SER A 392 35.50 36.56 -21.64
C SER A 392 34.57 37.20 -22.67
N THR A 393 33.32 36.74 -22.67
CA THR A 393 32.29 37.19 -23.61
C THR A 393 31.05 37.67 -22.88
N ALA A 394 30.55 38.85 -23.24
CA ALA A 394 29.28 39.38 -22.77
C ALA A 394 28.39 39.76 -23.96
N PHE A 395 27.18 39.21 -24.02
CA PHE A 395 26.23 39.42 -25.11
C PHE A 395 24.83 39.77 -24.58
N GLY A 396 24.22 40.84 -25.06
CA GLY A 396 22.83 41.21 -24.77
C GLY A 396 22.71 42.58 -24.10
N LYS A 397 21.95 42.69 -23.00
CA LYS A 397 21.70 43.95 -22.29
C LYS A 397 22.09 43.85 -20.82
N ASN A 398 22.91 44.77 -20.34
CA ASN A 398 23.31 44.87 -18.93
C ASN A 398 23.93 43.56 -18.39
N THR A 399 24.70 42.85 -19.21
CA THR A 399 25.38 41.60 -18.80
C THR A 399 26.78 41.88 -18.27
N GLU A 400 27.26 41.05 -17.35
CA GLU A 400 28.60 41.17 -16.74
C GLU A 400 29.38 39.85 -16.88
N ALA A 401 30.54 39.88 -17.52
CA ALA A 401 31.47 38.76 -17.59
C ALA A 401 32.81 39.12 -16.92
N SER A 402 32.93 38.78 -15.63
CA SER A 402 34.07 39.17 -14.78
C SER A 402 35.03 38.02 -14.43
N GLY A 403 34.61 36.76 -14.61
CA GLY A 403 35.49 35.60 -14.41
C GLY A 403 36.43 35.34 -15.60
N PHE A 404 37.56 34.68 -15.40
CA PHE A 404 38.45 34.25 -16.48
C PHE A 404 37.76 33.24 -17.42
N ILE A 405 37.77 33.46 -18.74
CA ILE A 405 37.04 32.62 -19.72
C ILE A 405 35.56 32.47 -19.33
N SER A 406 34.92 33.55 -18.90
CA SER A 406 33.50 33.54 -18.55
C SER A 406 32.63 33.96 -19.74
N THR A 407 31.38 33.49 -19.76
CA THR A 407 30.40 33.86 -20.79
C THR A 407 29.10 34.29 -20.14
N ALA A 408 28.69 35.54 -20.36
CA ALA A 408 27.40 36.07 -19.95
C ALA A 408 26.54 36.38 -21.18
N TRP A 409 25.34 35.84 -21.27
CA TRP A 409 24.41 36.06 -22.38
C TRP A 409 23.01 36.39 -21.84
N GLY A 410 22.40 37.45 -22.36
CA GLY A 410 20.98 37.74 -22.26
C GLY A 410 20.70 39.10 -21.62
N ILE A 411 19.88 39.16 -20.57
CA ILE A 411 19.53 40.42 -19.91
C ILE A 411 19.91 40.33 -18.44
N ALA A 412 20.73 41.26 -17.93
CA ALA A 412 21.14 41.28 -16.52
C ALA A 412 21.84 39.99 -16.03
N SER A 413 22.46 39.23 -16.93
CA SER A 413 23.16 37.97 -16.62
C SER A 413 24.60 38.25 -16.14
N ILE A 414 25.04 37.54 -15.11
CA ILE A 414 26.35 37.71 -14.47
C ILE A 414 27.13 36.40 -14.49
N ALA A 415 28.28 36.38 -15.14
CA ALA A 415 29.24 35.27 -15.11
C ALA A 415 30.53 35.74 -14.42
N SER A 416 30.59 35.60 -13.10
CA SER A 416 31.72 36.09 -12.28
C SER A 416 32.69 34.97 -11.87
N GLY A 417 32.29 33.70 -12.00
CA GLY A 417 33.18 32.56 -11.76
C GLY A 417 34.14 32.33 -12.94
N ASN A 418 35.35 31.83 -12.67
CA ASN A 418 36.25 31.40 -13.73
C ASN A 418 35.64 30.21 -14.49
N TYR A 419 35.67 30.24 -15.82
CA TYR A 419 35.02 29.26 -16.70
C TYR A 419 33.50 29.17 -16.50
N ALA A 420 32.86 30.21 -15.95
CA ALA A 420 31.43 30.20 -15.69
C ALA A 420 30.62 30.61 -16.94
N THR A 421 29.43 30.03 -17.09
CA THR A 421 28.49 30.37 -18.16
C THR A 421 27.15 30.77 -17.57
N ALA A 422 26.70 32.01 -17.82
CA ALA A 422 25.39 32.51 -17.43
C ALA A 422 24.58 32.86 -18.69
N PHE A 423 23.47 32.16 -18.93
CA PHE A 423 22.63 32.34 -20.12
C PHE A 423 21.18 32.60 -19.73
N GLY A 424 20.59 33.70 -20.19
CA GLY A 424 19.16 34.01 -20.03
C GLY A 424 18.88 35.37 -19.37
N THR A 425 17.89 35.46 -18.49
CA THR A 425 17.49 36.72 -17.83
C THR A 425 17.80 36.69 -16.34
N SER A 426 18.58 37.64 -15.85
CA SER A 426 18.96 37.77 -14.43
C SER A 426 19.61 36.50 -13.86
N THR A 427 20.35 35.76 -14.68
CA THR A 427 21.06 34.55 -14.23
C THR A 427 22.41 34.90 -13.62
N THR A 428 22.89 34.09 -12.67
CA THR A 428 24.17 34.31 -12.00
C THR A 428 24.97 33.01 -11.93
N ALA A 429 26.13 32.98 -12.57
CA ALA A 429 27.10 31.88 -12.49
C ALA A 429 28.37 32.40 -11.80
N SER A 430 28.43 32.25 -10.47
CA SER A 430 29.52 32.78 -9.65
C SER A 430 30.53 31.72 -9.20
N GLY A 431 30.17 30.44 -9.31
CA GLY A 431 31.09 29.34 -9.04
C GLY A 431 32.09 29.11 -10.18
N THR A 432 33.32 28.67 -9.85
CA THR A 432 34.29 28.24 -10.88
C THR A 432 33.76 27.01 -11.62
N PHE A 433 33.79 27.00 -12.96
CA PHE A 433 33.17 25.99 -13.83
C PHE A 433 31.64 25.82 -13.62
N SER A 434 30.95 26.87 -13.18
CA SER A 434 29.51 26.83 -12.97
C SER A 434 28.73 27.16 -14.25
N THR A 435 27.50 26.63 -14.36
CA THR A 435 26.59 26.92 -15.47
C THR A 435 25.22 27.31 -14.94
N ALA A 436 24.73 28.50 -15.27
CA ALA A 436 23.38 28.97 -14.96
C ALA A 436 22.60 29.27 -16.24
N TRP A 437 21.48 28.59 -16.46
CA TRP A 437 20.61 28.78 -17.64
C TRP A 437 19.18 29.13 -17.22
N GLY A 438 18.54 30.12 -17.84
CA GLY A 438 17.10 30.35 -17.71
C GLY A 438 16.75 31.74 -17.21
N SER A 439 15.89 31.82 -16.21
CA SER A 439 15.46 33.09 -15.60
C SER A 439 15.75 33.05 -14.12
N THR A 440 16.51 34.01 -13.59
CA THR A 440 16.87 34.07 -12.15
C THR A 440 17.64 32.85 -11.60
N SER A 441 18.16 31.98 -12.48
CA SER A 441 18.96 30.81 -12.10
C SER A 441 20.29 31.22 -11.46
N LYS A 442 20.68 30.52 -10.39
CA LYS A 442 21.91 30.79 -9.64
C LYS A 442 22.78 29.54 -9.51
N ALA A 443 23.96 29.56 -10.11
CA ALA A 443 24.99 28.53 -9.95
C ALA A 443 26.15 29.11 -9.13
N GLU A 444 26.02 29.04 -7.80
CA GLU A 444 26.91 29.72 -6.85
C GLU A 444 28.10 28.86 -6.44
N GLY A 445 27.91 27.54 -6.40
CA GLY A 445 28.95 26.59 -6.03
C GLY A 445 29.94 26.27 -7.16
N PRO A 446 31.19 25.87 -6.87
CA PRO A 446 32.11 25.37 -7.89
C PRO A 446 31.55 24.13 -8.60
N ARG A 447 31.72 24.05 -9.92
CA ARG A 447 31.21 22.95 -10.77
C ARG A 447 29.70 22.71 -10.63
N SER A 448 28.94 23.73 -10.23
CA SER A 448 27.49 23.63 -10.05
C SER A 448 26.73 23.92 -11.34
N THR A 449 25.54 23.36 -11.48
CA THR A 449 24.66 23.59 -12.63
C THR A 449 23.26 23.95 -12.16
N ALA A 450 22.75 25.11 -12.60
CA ALA A 450 21.40 25.57 -12.33
C ALA A 450 20.66 25.85 -13.65
N TRP A 451 19.43 25.34 -13.80
CA TRP A 451 18.58 25.58 -14.96
C TRP A 451 17.14 25.89 -14.57
N GLY A 452 16.52 26.82 -15.28
CA GLY A 452 15.12 27.22 -15.07
C GLY A 452 15.04 28.45 -14.19
N THR A 453 14.50 28.31 -12.98
CA THR A 453 14.48 29.32 -11.90
C THR A 453 14.98 28.66 -10.61
N SER A 454 16.17 28.08 -10.66
CA SER A 454 16.72 27.22 -9.59
C SER A 454 18.05 27.72 -9.04
N SER A 455 18.48 27.16 -7.89
CA SER A 455 19.69 27.55 -7.17
C SER A 455 20.56 26.33 -6.83
N ALA A 456 21.76 26.28 -7.41
CA ALA A 456 22.80 25.31 -7.09
C ALA A 456 23.87 25.98 -6.21
N LYS A 457 23.76 25.81 -4.89
CA LYS A 457 24.42 26.65 -3.87
C LYS A 457 25.84 26.20 -3.49
N SER A 458 26.17 24.93 -3.70
CA SER A 458 27.43 24.34 -3.22
C SER A 458 28.18 23.56 -4.30
N ASN A 459 29.38 23.07 -3.98
CA ASN A 459 30.23 22.32 -4.90
C ASN A 459 29.48 21.11 -5.50
N LEU A 460 29.56 20.93 -6.82
CA LEU A 460 28.90 19.85 -7.57
C LEU A 460 27.36 19.81 -7.47
N ALA A 461 26.72 20.87 -6.95
CA ALA A 461 25.27 20.94 -6.86
C ALA A 461 24.62 21.00 -8.25
N THR A 462 23.52 20.27 -8.44
CA THR A 462 22.72 20.30 -9.68
C THR A 462 21.26 20.63 -9.34
N ALA A 463 20.73 21.75 -9.84
CA ALA A 463 19.36 22.17 -9.62
C ALA A 463 18.64 22.44 -10.94
N TRP A 464 17.55 21.72 -11.23
CA TRP A 464 16.91 21.73 -12.54
C TRP A 464 15.39 21.95 -12.40
N GLY A 465 14.83 23.02 -12.98
CA GLY A 465 13.40 23.34 -12.93
C GLY A 465 13.08 24.63 -12.18
N VAL A 466 11.98 24.66 -11.42
CA VAL A 466 11.46 25.90 -10.78
C VAL A 466 11.63 25.86 -9.28
N ALA A 467 12.25 26.89 -8.70
CA ALA A 467 12.41 27.07 -7.25
C ALA A 467 13.10 25.90 -6.53
N ASN A 468 13.99 25.16 -7.21
CA ASN A 468 14.75 24.08 -6.57
C ASN A 468 16.05 24.60 -5.95
N GLU A 469 16.42 24.04 -4.80
CA GLU A 469 17.68 24.29 -4.13
C GLU A 469 18.51 23.00 -4.00
N ALA A 470 19.76 23.04 -4.43
CA ALA A 470 20.70 21.94 -4.28
C ALA A 470 22.00 22.38 -3.58
N TYR A 471 22.43 21.60 -2.59
CA TYR A 471 23.66 21.79 -1.82
C TYR A 471 24.76 20.79 -2.27
N GLU A 472 25.69 20.42 -1.38
CA GLU A 472 26.95 19.78 -1.76
C GLU A 472 26.75 18.40 -2.41
N ASN A 473 27.20 18.28 -3.67
CA ASN A 473 27.02 17.10 -4.50
C ASN A 473 25.56 16.60 -4.56
N ALA A 474 24.60 17.50 -4.33
CA ALA A 474 23.18 17.18 -4.26
C ALA A 474 22.49 17.48 -5.60
N THR A 475 21.40 16.76 -5.87
CA THR A 475 20.59 16.94 -7.09
C THR A 475 19.15 17.25 -6.74
N ALA A 476 18.64 18.39 -7.19
CA ALA A 476 17.24 18.78 -7.04
C ALA A 476 16.58 18.96 -8.43
N TRP A 477 15.52 18.21 -8.72
CA TRP A 477 14.83 18.26 -10.02
C TRP A 477 13.32 18.39 -9.88
N GLY A 478 12.70 19.31 -10.62
CA GLY A 478 11.24 19.49 -10.68
C GLY A 478 10.80 20.86 -10.20
N ILE A 479 9.88 20.93 -9.23
CA ILE A 479 9.36 22.20 -8.70
C ILE A 479 9.48 22.23 -7.17
N ALA A 480 10.12 23.26 -6.64
CA ALA A 480 10.23 23.57 -5.21
C ALA A 480 10.87 22.46 -4.36
N ASN A 481 11.87 21.74 -4.86
CA ASN A 481 12.58 20.71 -4.10
C ASN A 481 13.85 21.25 -3.45
N ASP A 482 14.12 20.81 -2.23
CA ASP A 482 15.29 21.16 -1.42
C ASP A 482 16.16 19.91 -1.18
N ALA A 483 17.26 19.78 -1.92
CA ALA A 483 18.28 18.76 -1.71
C ALA A 483 19.41 19.34 -0.85
N LEU A 484 19.24 19.28 0.48
CA LEU A 484 20.06 19.99 1.47
C LEU A 484 21.20 19.14 2.03
N GLY A 485 21.01 17.81 2.14
CA GLY A 485 22.05 16.88 2.62
C GLY A 485 23.15 16.63 1.58
N THR A 486 24.34 16.29 2.03
CA THR A 486 25.45 15.97 1.11
C THR A 486 25.15 14.69 0.34
N ASN A 487 25.38 14.67 -0.98
CA ASN A 487 24.99 13.56 -1.87
C ASN A 487 23.48 13.24 -1.89
N SER A 488 22.63 14.18 -1.47
CA SER A 488 21.18 13.96 -1.46
C SER A 488 20.56 14.14 -2.85
N THR A 489 19.44 13.48 -3.11
CA THR A 489 18.66 13.63 -4.34
C THR A 489 17.21 13.90 -4.01
N ALA A 490 16.65 14.98 -4.54
CA ALA A 490 15.23 15.33 -4.42
C ALA A 490 14.60 15.56 -5.80
N TRP A 491 13.60 14.73 -6.15
CA TRP A 491 12.94 14.83 -7.45
C TRP A 491 11.41 14.81 -7.33
N GLY A 492 10.76 15.81 -7.92
CA GLY A 492 9.31 15.92 -8.03
C GLY A 492 8.79 17.30 -7.61
N TYR A 493 7.88 17.34 -6.64
CA TYR A 493 7.23 18.56 -6.15
C TYR A 493 7.38 18.73 -4.64
N ARG A 494 8.00 19.82 -4.16
CA ARG A 494 8.05 20.13 -2.72
C ARG A 494 8.68 19.05 -1.83
N ASN A 495 9.69 18.33 -2.32
CA ASN A 495 10.40 17.39 -1.48
C ASN A 495 11.59 18.06 -0.76
N THR A 496 11.86 17.64 0.47
CA THR A 496 13.00 18.10 1.27
C THR A 496 13.85 16.90 1.67
N ALA A 497 15.09 16.85 1.19
CA ALA A 497 16.09 15.84 1.51
C ALA A 497 17.23 16.46 2.33
N GLN A 498 17.08 16.46 3.65
CA GLN A 498 18.05 16.97 4.63
C GLN A 498 19.11 15.94 5.01
N GLY A 499 18.76 14.64 5.03
CA GLY A 499 19.69 13.59 5.39
C GLY A 499 20.81 13.42 4.35
N ASP A 500 22.03 13.17 4.80
CA ASP A 500 23.15 12.87 3.92
C ASP A 500 22.90 11.56 3.16
N SER A 501 23.24 11.55 1.88
CA SER A 501 23.00 10.41 0.97
C SER A 501 21.54 9.94 0.95
N SER A 502 20.60 10.84 1.23
CA SER A 502 19.16 10.54 1.16
C SER A 502 18.61 10.70 -0.27
N THR A 503 17.58 9.91 -0.60
CA THR A 503 16.91 9.97 -1.90
C THR A 503 15.41 10.11 -1.72
N VAL A 504 14.83 11.16 -2.29
CA VAL A 504 13.40 11.43 -2.19
C VAL A 504 12.76 11.64 -3.56
N TRP A 505 11.59 11.04 -3.73
CA TRP A 505 10.81 11.12 -4.97
C TRP A 505 9.32 11.32 -4.70
N GLY A 506 8.68 12.11 -5.56
CA GLY A 506 7.24 12.32 -5.54
C GLY A 506 6.87 13.71 -5.03
N ALA A 507 5.99 13.82 -4.04
CA ALA A 507 5.45 15.10 -3.60
C ALA A 507 5.41 15.31 -2.08
N ASN A 508 5.84 16.48 -1.60
CA ASN A 508 5.73 16.87 -0.18
C ASN A 508 6.40 15.90 0.82
N ASN A 509 7.43 15.16 0.42
CA ASN A 509 8.14 14.26 1.33
C ASN A 509 9.24 15.01 2.08
N ASN A 510 9.49 14.64 3.35
CA ASN A 510 10.53 15.23 4.18
C ASN A 510 11.41 14.14 4.80
N ILE A 511 12.65 14.04 4.33
CA ILE A 511 13.67 13.10 4.83
C ILE A 511 14.74 13.87 5.61
N ILE A 512 14.88 13.54 6.89
CA ILE A 512 15.93 14.03 7.79
C ILE A 512 16.96 12.94 8.06
N GLY A 513 16.56 11.67 8.05
CA GLY A 513 17.46 10.54 8.31
C GLY A 513 18.49 10.33 7.20
N ASN A 514 19.77 10.18 7.57
CA ASN A 514 20.85 9.85 6.64
C ASN A 514 20.62 8.49 5.98
N LEU A 515 21.13 8.31 4.75
CA LEU A 515 21.04 7.06 3.96
C LEU A 515 19.60 6.59 3.68
N SER A 516 18.60 7.47 3.86
CA SER A 516 17.20 7.08 3.79
C SER A 516 16.58 7.35 2.44
N THR A 517 15.58 6.54 2.09
CA THR A 517 14.86 6.65 0.82
C THR A 517 13.36 6.80 1.07
N ALA A 518 12.72 7.76 0.38
CA ALA A 518 11.27 7.90 0.38
C ALA A 518 10.69 8.07 -1.02
N TRP A 519 9.60 7.36 -1.30
CA TRP A 519 8.84 7.44 -2.55
C TRP A 519 7.37 7.68 -2.27
N GLY A 520 6.75 8.61 -3.00
CA GLY A 520 5.31 8.84 -2.95
C GLY A 520 4.96 10.23 -2.43
N GLU A 521 4.02 10.35 -1.50
CA GLU A 521 3.47 11.65 -1.09
C GLU A 521 3.41 11.84 0.43
N SER A 522 3.83 13.01 0.92
CA SER A 522 3.68 13.41 2.32
C SER A 522 4.31 12.45 3.34
N ASN A 523 5.39 11.75 2.98
CA ASN A 523 6.10 10.88 3.91
C ASN A 523 7.08 11.68 4.78
N HIS A 524 7.26 11.26 6.03
CA HIS A 524 8.19 11.85 6.98
C HIS A 524 9.18 10.81 7.50
N VAL A 525 10.47 11.01 7.23
CA VAL A 525 11.52 10.01 7.49
C VAL A 525 12.62 10.60 8.37
N ASN A 526 12.64 10.23 9.65
CA ASN A 526 13.61 10.70 10.63
C ASN A 526 14.69 9.64 10.95
N GLY A 527 14.33 8.35 10.85
CA GLY A 527 15.26 7.26 11.15
C GLY A 527 16.38 7.16 10.12
N ILE A 528 17.59 6.79 10.56
CA ILE A 528 18.73 6.57 9.67
C ILE A 528 18.51 5.27 8.89
N ASN A 529 18.90 5.23 7.61
CA ASN A 529 18.79 4.05 6.74
C ASN A 529 17.34 3.53 6.64
N ALA A 530 16.35 4.43 6.72
CA ALA A 530 14.94 4.07 6.61
C ALA A 530 14.47 4.03 5.14
N THR A 531 13.56 3.11 4.83
CA THR A 531 12.97 2.97 3.49
C THR A 531 11.46 3.15 3.57
N VAL A 532 10.92 4.13 2.85
CA VAL A 532 9.50 4.47 2.91
C VAL A 532 8.88 4.55 1.51
N TRP A 533 7.72 3.93 1.35
CA TRP A 533 6.96 3.94 0.10
C TRP A 533 5.47 4.19 0.34
N GLY A 534 4.88 5.15 -0.37
CA GLY A 534 3.44 5.40 -0.40
C GLY A 534 3.06 6.79 0.12
N ASN A 535 1.96 6.89 0.88
CA ASN A 535 1.35 8.17 1.27
C ASN A 535 1.28 8.34 2.79
N ARG A 536 1.68 9.51 3.31
CA ARG A 536 1.52 9.90 4.73
C ARG A 536 2.15 8.93 5.73
N ASN A 537 3.26 8.28 5.38
CA ASN A 537 3.94 7.38 6.31
C ASN A 537 4.95 8.13 7.19
N VAL A 538 5.18 7.62 8.39
CA VAL A 538 6.18 8.13 9.34
C VAL A 538 7.17 7.02 9.68
N ALA A 539 8.45 7.23 9.37
CA ALA A 539 9.54 6.31 9.70
C ALA A 539 10.54 7.01 10.61
N SER A 540 10.40 6.83 11.92
CA SER A 540 11.28 7.46 12.92
C SER A 540 12.32 6.50 13.50
N GLY A 541 12.14 5.19 13.34
CA GLY A 541 13.12 4.20 13.77
C GLY A 541 14.25 4.00 12.77
N ASP A 542 15.47 3.80 13.26
CA ASP A 542 16.62 3.46 12.42
C ASP A 542 16.43 2.11 11.73
N SER A 543 16.84 2.00 10.47
CA SER A 543 16.65 0.83 9.61
C SER A 543 15.19 0.36 9.54
N SER A 544 14.23 1.29 9.69
CA SER A 544 12.81 0.96 9.56
C SER A 544 12.36 0.87 8.10
N THR A 545 11.35 0.04 7.85
CA THR A 545 10.77 -0.14 6.51
C THR A 545 9.26 0.10 6.57
N VAL A 546 8.75 1.00 5.74
CA VAL A 546 7.34 1.38 5.75
C VAL A 546 6.76 1.38 4.34
N TRP A 547 5.64 0.68 4.14
CA TRP A 547 4.97 0.58 2.85
C TRP A 547 3.46 0.78 2.97
N GLY A 548 2.88 1.68 2.17
CA GLY A 548 1.45 1.87 2.03
C GLY A 548 0.97 3.26 2.47
N GLY A 549 -0.12 3.34 3.24
CA GLY A 549 -0.78 4.60 3.58
C GLY A 549 -0.93 4.84 5.09
N GLY A 550 -0.39 5.95 5.61
CA GLY A 550 -0.63 6.34 7.00
C GLY A 550 0.00 5.43 8.06
N ASN A 551 1.06 4.70 7.72
CA ASN A 551 1.74 3.81 8.68
C ASN A 551 2.80 4.54 9.48
N THR A 552 3.09 4.07 10.69
CA THR A 552 4.12 4.60 11.59
C THR A 552 5.07 3.48 12.02
N ALA A 553 6.37 3.62 11.75
CA ALA A 553 7.42 2.76 12.28
C ALA A 553 8.41 3.57 13.12
N SER A 554 8.27 3.47 14.44
CA SER A 554 9.04 4.30 15.40
C SER A 554 10.23 3.55 16.01
N GLY A 555 10.20 2.22 16.03
CA GLY A 555 11.28 1.42 16.61
C GLY A 555 12.40 1.09 15.62
N ARG A 556 13.61 0.85 16.13
CA ARG A 556 14.74 0.36 15.33
C ARG A 556 14.40 -0.99 14.67
N ASN A 557 14.69 -1.15 13.38
CA ASN A 557 14.34 -2.32 12.56
C ASN A 557 12.82 -2.60 12.50
N ALA A 558 11.97 -1.62 12.80
CA ALA A 558 10.53 -1.80 12.73
C ALA A 558 10.04 -1.86 11.28
N THR A 559 9.03 -2.70 11.02
CA THR A 559 8.41 -2.85 9.71
C THR A 559 6.90 -2.60 9.80
N ALA A 560 6.38 -1.73 8.95
CA ALA A 560 4.95 -1.45 8.88
C ALA A 560 4.43 -1.45 7.43
N TRP A 561 3.56 -2.41 7.11
CA TRP A 561 3.00 -2.59 5.76
C TRP A 561 1.47 -2.48 5.78
N GLY A 562 0.91 -1.65 4.91
CA GLY A 562 -0.53 -1.62 4.61
C GLY A 562 -1.12 -0.25 4.90
N THR A 563 -2.17 -0.16 5.73
CA THR A 563 -2.83 1.11 6.03
C THR A 563 -3.00 1.33 7.52
N GLY A 564 -2.53 2.48 8.04
CA GLY A 564 -2.76 2.88 9.43
C GLY A 564 -2.08 2.00 10.49
N ASN A 565 -1.04 1.24 10.15
CA ASN A 565 -0.37 0.38 11.12
C ASN A 565 0.67 1.14 11.95
N THR A 566 0.91 0.70 13.18
CA THR A 566 1.92 1.24 14.09
C THR A 566 2.86 0.14 14.58
N ALA A 567 4.11 0.16 14.10
CA ALA A 567 5.22 -0.64 14.63
C ALA A 567 6.06 0.23 15.56
N GLY A 568 5.66 0.29 16.84
CA GLY A 568 6.12 1.32 17.77
C GLY A 568 7.50 1.09 18.39
N ASN A 569 8.01 -0.15 18.36
CA ASN A 569 9.13 -0.60 19.19
C ASN A 569 10.15 -1.46 18.41
N ILE A 570 11.23 -1.89 19.06
CA ILE A 570 12.38 -2.51 18.39
C ILE A 570 11.95 -3.80 17.70
N SER A 571 12.31 -3.94 16.43
CA SER A 571 11.99 -5.11 15.60
C SER A 571 10.49 -5.48 15.58
N ALA A 572 9.60 -4.51 15.85
CA ALA A 572 8.17 -4.71 15.75
C ALA A 572 7.75 -4.81 14.27
N THR A 573 6.84 -5.74 13.97
CA THR A 573 6.35 -5.97 12.61
C THR A 573 4.83 -5.86 12.57
N THR A 574 4.32 -5.03 11.66
CA THR A 574 2.88 -4.88 11.43
C THR A 574 2.53 -5.01 9.96
N TRP A 575 1.45 -5.73 9.65
CA TRP A 575 0.97 -5.92 8.29
C TRP A 575 -0.57 -5.92 8.22
N GLY A 576 -1.14 -5.10 7.33
CA GLY A 576 -2.57 -5.08 7.05
C GLY A 576 -3.20 -3.74 7.36
N ASN A 577 -4.26 -3.69 8.17
CA ASN A 577 -4.99 -2.46 8.47
C ASN A 577 -5.06 -2.19 9.98
N ALA A 578 -4.65 -1.00 10.41
CA ALA A 578 -4.84 -0.50 11.78
C ALA A 578 -4.27 -1.42 12.89
N ASN A 579 -3.19 -2.16 12.63
CA ASN A 579 -2.54 -2.97 13.66
C ASN A 579 -1.59 -2.13 14.53
N ASN A 580 -1.46 -2.48 15.80
CA ASN A 580 -0.56 -1.84 16.76
C ASN A 580 0.36 -2.87 17.42
N ALA A 581 1.63 -2.86 17.05
CA ALA A 581 2.70 -3.61 17.72
C ALA A 581 3.41 -2.68 18.73
N GLY A 582 2.88 -2.65 19.95
CA GLY A 582 3.24 -1.72 21.03
C GLY A 582 4.36 -2.21 21.96
N ASN A 583 5.09 -3.28 21.62
CA ASN A 583 6.25 -3.77 22.39
C ASN A 583 7.34 -4.32 21.46
N ASP A 584 8.54 -4.57 22.00
CA ASP A 584 9.68 -5.12 21.28
C ASP A 584 9.35 -6.52 20.74
N TYR A 585 9.80 -6.79 19.52
CA TYR A 585 9.61 -8.06 18.79
C TYR A 585 8.15 -8.47 18.57
N ALA A 586 7.20 -7.56 18.77
CA ALA A 586 5.78 -7.83 18.56
C ALA A 586 5.45 -7.98 17.05
N THR A 587 4.64 -8.97 16.70
CA THR A 587 4.23 -9.25 15.32
C THR A 587 2.71 -9.25 15.20
N ALA A 588 2.15 -8.25 14.51
CA ALA A 588 0.70 -8.11 14.31
C ALA A 588 0.34 -8.15 12.83
N PHE A 589 -0.54 -9.06 12.41
CA PHE A 589 -0.93 -9.15 11.01
C PHE A 589 -2.43 -9.42 10.85
N GLY A 590 -3.06 -8.68 9.93
CA GLY A 590 -4.50 -8.67 9.72
C GLY A 590 -5.09 -7.28 9.98
N GLN A 591 -6.15 -7.19 10.79
CA GLN A 591 -6.88 -5.96 11.05
C GLN A 591 -7.04 -5.67 12.55
N SER A 592 -6.69 -4.46 12.98
CA SER A 592 -6.99 -3.95 14.33
C SER A 592 -6.49 -4.82 15.48
N ASN A 593 -5.38 -5.54 15.28
CA ASN A 593 -4.74 -6.28 16.36
C ASN A 593 -3.92 -5.34 17.25
N THR A 594 -3.92 -5.58 18.55
CA THR A 594 -3.16 -4.79 19.55
C THR A 594 -2.26 -5.70 20.36
N ILE A 595 -0.96 -5.41 20.37
CA ILE A 595 0.05 -6.17 21.13
C ILE A 595 0.74 -5.22 22.10
N THR A 596 0.68 -5.52 23.39
CA THR A 596 1.37 -4.80 24.47
C THR A 596 2.40 -5.68 25.20
N GLY A 597 2.34 -7.00 25.02
CA GLY A 597 3.31 -7.94 25.58
C GLY A 597 4.59 -8.07 24.75
N TYR A 598 5.73 -8.28 25.43
CA TYR A 598 7.03 -8.51 24.79
C TYR A 598 7.00 -9.76 23.91
N ALA A 599 7.47 -9.66 22.66
CA ALA A 599 7.47 -10.76 21.69
C ALA A 599 6.10 -11.44 21.49
N GLY A 600 5.00 -10.68 21.62
CA GLY A 600 3.65 -11.16 21.38
C GLY A 600 3.35 -11.31 19.88
N THR A 601 2.47 -12.26 19.53
CA THR A 601 2.04 -12.50 18.13
C THR A 601 0.53 -12.45 18.02
N ALA A 602 0.00 -11.62 17.11
CA ALA A 602 -1.42 -11.51 16.84
C ALA A 602 -1.73 -11.67 15.34
N TRP A 603 -2.62 -12.60 15.00
CA TRP A 603 -3.03 -12.89 13.63
C TRP A 603 -4.54 -12.86 13.47
N GLY A 604 -5.06 -12.07 12.52
CA GLY A 604 -6.49 -11.98 12.20
C GLY A 604 -7.11 -10.63 12.56
N LEU A 605 -8.27 -10.62 13.22
CA LEU A 605 -9.09 -9.42 13.45
C LEU A 605 -9.28 -9.15 14.95
N LEU A 606 -8.99 -7.94 15.41
CA LEU A 606 -9.31 -7.47 16.78
C LEU A 606 -8.70 -8.32 17.91
N ASN A 607 -7.58 -9.00 17.70
CA ASN A 607 -6.93 -9.75 18.77
C ASN A 607 -6.14 -8.82 19.70
N THR A 608 -6.11 -9.15 20.98
CA THR A 608 -5.35 -8.44 22.02
C THR A 608 -4.34 -9.38 22.67
N VAL A 609 -3.06 -9.01 22.65
CA VAL A 609 -1.97 -9.79 23.23
C VAL A 609 -1.23 -8.92 24.24
N SER A 610 -1.45 -9.15 25.54
CA SER A 610 -0.75 -8.44 26.62
C SER A 610 0.33 -9.29 27.29
N GLY A 611 0.27 -10.61 27.13
CA GLY A 611 1.25 -11.52 27.71
C GLY A 611 2.60 -11.53 26.98
N THR A 612 3.68 -11.75 27.72
CA THR A 612 5.02 -11.98 27.15
C THR A 612 5.06 -13.30 26.39
N ARG A 613 5.50 -13.29 25.13
CA ARG A 613 5.50 -14.45 24.21
C ARG A 613 4.12 -15.11 24.05
N ALA A 614 3.06 -14.33 24.26
CA ALA A 614 1.69 -14.81 24.09
C ALA A 614 1.27 -14.74 22.61
N THR A 615 0.32 -15.60 22.24
CA THR A 615 -0.15 -15.75 20.86
C THR A 615 -1.67 -15.69 20.77
N ALA A 616 -2.20 -14.84 19.90
CA ALA A 616 -3.62 -14.80 19.58
C ALA A 616 -3.86 -14.95 18.08
N TRP A 617 -4.69 -15.92 17.67
CA TRP A 617 -5.02 -16.18 16.27
C TRP A 617 -6.53 -16.25 16.07
N GLY A 618 -7.06 -15.44 15.15
CA GLY A 618 -8.44 -15.50 14.70
C GLY A 618 -9.14 -14.16 14.92
N ARG A 619 -10.31 -14.16 15.57
CA ARG A 619 -11.10 -12.96 15.79
C ARG A 619 -11.34 -12.69 17.28
N SER A 620 -11.00 -11.50 17.74
CA SER A 620 -11.37 -11.00 19.07
C SER A 620 -10.87 -11.87 20.22
N ASN A 621 -9.72 -12.51 20.06
CA ASN A 621 -9.11 -13.31 21.12
C ASN A 621 -8.24 -12.45 22.04
N ILE A 622 -8.12 -12.87 23.30
CA ILE A 622 -7.29 -12.23 24.32
C ILE A 622 -6.27 -13.27 24.82
N ALA A 623 -4.99 -12.98 24.64
CA ALA A 623 -3.88 -13.73 25.22
C ALA A 623 -3.17 -12.84 26.25
N GLY A 624 -3.58 -12.98 27.51
CA GLY A 624 -3.38 -11.99 28.56
C GLY A 624 -2.06 -12.08 29.31
N ASP A 625 -1.51 -13.29 29.45
CA ASP A 625 -0.41 -13.61 30.36
C ASP A 625 0.74 -14.35 29.65
N ILE A 626 1.87 -14.55 30.33
CA ILE A 626 3.10 -15.11 29.80
C ILE A 626 2.83 -16.48 29.15
N GLN A 627 3.22 -16.60 27.87
CA GLN A 627 3.08 -17.81 27.06
C GLN A 627 1.63 -18.32 26.96
N SER A 628 0.64 -17.44 27.16
CA SER A 628 -0.76 -17.78 26.89
C SER A 628 -1.05 -17.86 25.39
N THR A 629 -1.94 -18.77 25.01
CA THR A 629 -2.37 -18.96 23.62
C THR A 629 -3.89 -18.90 23.53
N ALA A 630 -4.41 -18.12 22.57
CA ALA A 630 -5.84 -18.02 22.29
C ALA A 630 -6.10 -18.14 20.78
N TRP A 631 -6.76 -19.21 20.34
CA TRP A 631 -7.02 -19.48 18.92
C TRP A 631 -8.52 -19.65 18.66
N GLY A 632 -9.09 -18.84 17.78
CA GLY A 632 -10.44 -19.01 17.24
C GLY A 632 -11.22 -17.71 17.32
N ARG A 633 -12.37 -17.71 18.01
CA ARG A 633 -13.24 -16.53 18.13
C ARG A 633 -13.60 -16.22 19.58
N ASN A 634 -13.34 -15.00 20.04
CA ASN A 634 -13.71 -14.54 21.39
C ASN A 634 -13.14 -15.39 22.54
N ASN A 635 -11.98 -16.02 22.36
CA ASN A 635 -11.37 -16.79 23.44
C ASN A 635 -10.56 -15.88 24.36
N THR A 636 -10.52 -16.21 25.66
CA THR A 636 -9.74 -15.51 26.67
C THR A 636 -8.80 -16.47 27.38
N SER A 637 -7.50 -16.27 27.23
CA SER A 637 -6.43 -17.07 27.83
C SER A 637 -5.57 -16.15 28.69
N ASN A 638 -5.91 -16.01 29.97
CA ASN A 638 -5.40 -14.96 30.88
C ASN A 638 -4.56 -15.50 32.03
N ALA A 639 -3.88 -16.63 31.84
CA ALA A 639 -3.00 -17.21 32.85
C ALA A 639 -1.68 -17.74 32.27
N PHE A 640 -0.65 -17.86 33.11
CA PHE A 640 0.64 -18.44 32.77
C PHE A 640 0.49 -19.79 32.06
N PHE A 641 1.04 -19.92 30.84
CA PHE A 641 0.97 -21.14 30.01
C PHE A 641 -0.45 -21.65 29.71
N SER A 642 -1.47 -20.78 29.74
CA SER A 642 -2.85 -21.17 29.41
C SER A 642 -3.10 -21.31 27.90
N THR A 643 -4.03 -22.19 27.52
CA THR A 643 -4.43 -22.40 26.12
C THR A 643 -5.94 -22.42 25.97
N ALA A 644 -6.50 -21.53 25.15
CA ALA A 644 -7.90 -21.52 24.77
C ALA A 644 -8.05 -21.71 23.25
N PHE A 645 -8.77 -22.74 22.80
CA PHE A 645 -8.96 -23.05 21.39
C PHE A 645 -10.44 -23.27 21.06
N GLY A 646 -11.03 -22.45 20.18
CA GLY A 646 -12.41 -22.62 19.75
C GLY A 646 -13.18 -21.31 19.75
N GLU A 647 -14.29 -21.27 20.47
CA GLU A 647 -15.18 -20.12 20.51
C GLU A 647 -15.68 -19.83 21.93
N GLN A 648 -15.44 -18.61 22.41
CA GLN A 648 -15.85 -18.16 23.74
C GLN A 648 -15.28 -18.98 24.91
N ASP A 649 -14.18 -19.69 24.70
CA ASP A 649 -13.48 -20.42 25.76
C ASP A 649 -12.72 -19.46 26.69
N THR A 650 -12.69 -19.78 27.97
CA THR A 650 -12.06 -18.96 29.02
C THR A 650 -11.12 -19.80 29.87
N VAL A 651 -9.84 -19.39 29.94
CA VAL A 651 -8.85 -19.97 30.84
C VAL A 651 -8.29 -18.87 31.74
N ILE A 652 -8.43 -19.07 33.06
CA ILE A 652 -8.02 -18.08 34.08
C ILE A 652 -7.01 -18.62 35.08
N ALA A 653 -6.65 -19.91 35.00
CA ALA A 653 -5.68 -20.53 35.88
C ALA A 653 -4.48 -21.10 35.11
N SER A 654 -3.34 -21.15 35.81
CA SER A 654 -2.03 -21.54 35.27
C SER A 654 -2.07 -22.94 34.66
N HIS A 655 -1.48 -23.12 33.48
CA HIS A 655 -1.46 -24.36 32.70
C HIS A 655 -2.86 -24.92 32.35
N GLY A 656 -3.91 -24.11 32.46
CA GLY A 656 -5.26 -24.51 32.08
C GLY A 656 -5.39 -24.66 30.55
N THR A 657 -6.23 -25.60 30.12
CA THR A 657 -6.55 -25.81 28.71
C THR A 657 -8.05 -25.89 28.51
N ALA A 658 -8.58 -25.10 27.58
CA ALA A 658 -9.99 -25.14 27.18
C ALA A 658 -10.12 -25.27 25.66
N TRP A 659 -10.93 -26.23 25.21
CA TRP A 659 -11.16 -26.48 23.79
C TRP A 659 -12.66 -26.63 23.47
N GLY A 660 -13.23 -25.77 22.63
CA GLY A 660 -14.55 -25.99 22.03
C GLY A 660 -15.44 -24.75 22.02
N PHE A 661 -16.58 -24.80 22.70
CA PHE A 661 -17.53 -23.69 22.78
C PHE A 661 -17.89 -23.38 24.23
N ARG A 662 -17.57 -22.16 24.70
CA ARG A 662 -17.94 -21.66 26.04
C ARG A 662 -17.45 -22.53 27.19
N ASN A 663 -16.27 -23.13 27.08
CA ASN A 663 -15.66 -23.86 28.18
C ASN A 663 -14.93 -22.93 29.14
N LYS A 664 -14.85 -23.32 30.43
CA LYS A 664 -14.13 -22.56 31.46
C LYS A 664 -13.15 -23.44 32.24
N ALA A 665 -11.85 -23.24 32.02
CA ALA A 665 -10.78 -23.84 32.80
C ALA A 665 -10.31 -22.85 33.89
N ALA A 666 -10.71 -23.09 35.14
CA ALA A 666 -10.51 -22.19 36.27
C ALA A 666 -9.63 -22.76 37.38
N GLY A 667 -9.31 -24.05 37.36
CA GLY A 667 -8.32 -24.66 38.27
C GLY A 667 -6.93 -24.74 37.67
N GLU A 668 -5.88 -24.77 38.50
CA GLU A 668 -4.51 -24.98 38.03
C GLU A 668 -4.41 -26.33 37.29
N LYS A 669 -3.80 -26.35 36.10
CA LYS A 669 -3.66 -27.55 35.25
C LYS A 669 -5.00 -28.23 34.92
N SER A 670 -6.11 -27.48 34.95
CA SER A 670 -7.42 -28.00 34.56
C SER A 670 -7.55 -28.14 33.04
N THR A 671 -8.27 -29.17 32.59
CA THR A 671 -8.47 -29.45 31.16
C THR A 671 -9.94 -29.59 30.82
N VAL A 672 -10.42 -28.81 29.85
CA VAL A 672 -11.83 -28.72 29.49
C VAL A 672 -12.01 -28.87 28.00
N TRP A 673 -12.96 -29.70 27.57
CA TRP A 673 -13.22 -29.94 26.15
C TRP A 673 -14.70 -30.16 25.87
N GLY A 674 -15.27 -29.42 24.92
CA GLY A 674 -16.61 -29.66 24.38
C GLY A 674 -17.42 -28.39 24.39
N GLU A 675 -18.62 -28.44 24.98
CA GLU A 675 -19.51 -27.29 25.09
C GLU A 675 -19.93 -27.05 26.54
N LEU A 676 -19.81 -25.80 27.00
CA LEU A 676 -20.32 -25.34 28.30
C LEU A 676 -19.77 -26.09 29.53
N ASN A 677 -18.60 -26.72 29.43
CA ASN A 677 -18.01 -27.43 30.56
C ASN A 677 -17.19 -26.48 31.46
N ILE A 678 -17.12 -26.80 32.75
CA ILE A 678 -16.39 -26.05 33.77
C ILE A 678 -15.47 -27.00 34.53
N ALA A 679 -14.21 -26.62 34.67
CA ALA A 679 -13.26 -27.33 35.53
C ALA A 679 -12.56 -26.29 36.44
N SER A 680 -13.05 -26.14 37.66
CA SER A 680 -12.52 -25.17 38.64
C SER A 680 -11.59 -25.80 39.68
N GLY A 681 -11.62 -27.12 39.85
CA GLY A 681 -10.69 -27.82 40.72
C GLY A 681 -9.27 -27.86 40.15
N ASN A 682 -8.24 -27.86 41.00
CA ASN A 682 -6.88 -28.08 40.53
C ASN A 682 -6.75 -29.50 39.96
N TYR A 683 -6.03 -29.66 38.84
CA TYR A 683 -5.90 -30.93 38.11
C TYR A 683 -7.23 -31.56 37.66
N SER A 684 -8.33 -30.80 37.65
CA SER A 684 -9.65 -31.30 37.23
C SER A 684 -9.78 -31.40 35.71
N THR A 685 -10.63 -32.32 35.25
CA THR A 685 -10.91 -32.54 33.83
C THR A 685 -12.41 -32.61 33.59
N ALA A 686 -12.94 -31.84 32.63
CA ALA A 686 -14.38 -31.81 32.33
C ALA A 686 -14.68 -31.80 30.82
N TRP A 687 -15.15 -32.92 30.27
CA TRP A 687 -15.35 -33.07 28.82
C TRP A 687 -16.80 -33.44 28.41
N GLY A 688 -17.32 -32.90 27.31
CA GLY A 688 -18.65 -33.22 26.79
C GLY A 688 -19.58 -32.00 26.72
N PHE A 689 -20.80 -32.09 27.25
CA PHE A 689 -21.76 -30.97 27.29
C PHE A 689 -22.20 -30.67 28.72
N LEU A 690 -21.90 -29.46 29.19
CA LEU A 690 -22.38 -28.94 30.47
C LEU A 690 -22.02 -29.84 31.65
N ASN A 691 -20.74 -30.22 31.75
CA ASN A 691 -20.22 -30.91 32.92
C ASN A 691 -19.43 -29.94 33.80
N GLU A 692 -19.46 -30.17 35.11
CA GLU A 692 -18.77 -29.35 36.12
C GLU A 692 -17.88 -30.24 36.99
N SER A 693 -16.61 -29.87 37.13
CA SER A 693 -15.66 -30.49 38.06
C SER A 693 -15.05 -29.41 38.94
N SER A 694 -15.51 -29.35 40.18
CA SER A 694 -15.27 -28.23 41.09
C SER A 694 -14.08 -28.42 42.02
N ASP A 695 -13.75 -29.67 42.36
CA ASP A 695 -12.75 -30.03 43.35
C ASP A 695 -11.50 -30.70 42.77
N GLU A 696 -10.46 -30.81 43.59
CA GLU A 696 -9.14 -31.26 43.16
C GLU A 696 -9.17 -32.69 42.58
N HIS A 697 -8.50 -32.87 41.43
CA HIS A 697 -8.42 -34.13 40.69
C HIS A 697 -9.77 -34.72 40.23
N GLY A 698 -10.86 -33.95 40.23
CA GLY A 698 -12.15 -34.42 39.74
C GLY A 698 -12.15 -34.66 38.22
N VAL A 699 -12.67 -35.80 37.77
CA VAL A 699 -12.75 -36.16 36.35
C VAL A 699 -14.21 -36.39 35.95
N VAL A 700 -14.71 -35.61 34.99
CA VAL A 700 -16.10 -35.70 34.55
C VAL A 700 -16.21 -35.75 33.04
N TRP A 701 -17.04 -36.66 32.51
CA TRP A 701 -17.40 -36.64 31.09
C TRP A 701 -18.82 -37.08 30.76
N GLY A 702 -19.38 -36.51 29.70
CA GLY A 702 -20.74 -36.84 29.23
C GLY A 702 -21.63 -35.61 29.19
N ARG A 703 -22.81 -35.65 29.83
CA ARG A 703 -23.81 -34.57 29.78
C ARG A 703 -24.37 -34.23 31.16
N PHE A 704 -24.34 -32.96 31.58
CA PHE A 704 -24.98 -32.54 32.85
C PHE A 704 -24.48 -33.27 34.11
N ASN A 705 -23.20 -33.67 34.16
CA ASN A 705 -22.65 -34.27 35.37
C ASN A 705 -21.97 -33.19 36.23
N ASP A 706 -22.12 -33.29 37.55
CA ASP A 706 -21.53 -32.40 38.54
C ASP A 706 -20.63 -33.23 39.49
N VAL A 707 -19.37 -32.82 39.61
CA VAL A 707 -18.36 -33.46 40.46
C VAL A 707 -17.80 -32.42 41.42
N THR A 708 -18.17 -32.55 42.69
CA THR A 708 -17.72 -31.71 43.82
C THR A 708 -16.90 -32.50 44.84
N GLY A 709 -16.62 -33.79 44.59
CA GLY A 709 -15.71 -34.58 45.39
C GLY A 709 -14.25 -34.48 44.93
N ILE A 710 -13.31 -34.42 45.87
CA ILE A 710 -11.87 -34.59 45.57
C ILE A 710 -11.62 -36.00 45.06
N LEU A 711 -10.82 -36.17 43.99
CA LEU A 711 -10.53 -37.46 43.32
C LEU A 711 -11.78 -38.19 42.79
N ALA A 712 -12.92 -37.52 42.71
CA ALA A 712 -14.16 -38.13 42.25
C ALA A 712 -14.21 -38.25 40.72
N THR A 713 -14.90 -39.27 40.23
CA THR A 713 -15.04 -39.55 38.80
C THR A 713 -16.49 -39.76 38.42
N SER A 714 -16.96 -39.11 37.36
CA SER A 714 -18.34 -39.24 36.91
C SER A 714 -18.44 -39.33 35.39
N TRP A 715 -19.26 -40.28 34.91
CA TRP A 715 -19.61 -40.32 33.50
C TRP A 715 -21.02 -40.74 33.15
N GLY A 716 -21.51 -40.22 32.02
CA GLY A 716 -22.87 -40.48 31.54
C GLY A 716 -23.71 -39.21 31.60
N GLN A 717 -24.89 -39.25 32.22
CA GLN A 717 -25.80 -38.11 32.23
C GLN A 717 -26.38 -37.79 33.62
N TYR A 718 -26.43 -36.51 34.01
CA TYR A 718 -27.12 -36.07 35.24
C TYR A 718 -26.60 -36.70 36.54
N ASN A 719 -25.35 -37.15 36.61
CA ASN A 719 -24.81 -37.68 37.86
C ASN A 719 -24.27 -36.54 38.74
N ASP A 720 -24.55 -36.62 40.04
CA ASP A 720 -24.06 -35.72 41.09
C ASP A 720 -23.11 -36.51 42.01
N VAL A 721 -21.84 -36.12 42.08
CA VAL A 721 -20.79 -36.84 42.82
C VAL A 721 -20.03 -35.89 43.74
N SER A 722 -20.34 -35.98 45.04
CA SER A 722 -19.78 -35.11 46.08
C SER A 722 -18.86 -35.84 47.07
N GLY A 723 -18.84 -37.17 47.09
CA GLY A 723 -17.98 -37.95 47.97
C GLY A 723 -16.49 -37.93 47.56
N PHE A 724 -15.59 -37.95 48.55
CA PHE A 724 -14.14 -38.11 48.31
C PHE A 724 -13.86 -39.45 47.62
N GLY A 725 -13.17 -39.44 46.48
CA GLY A 725 -12.84 -40.64 45.70
C GLY A 725 -14.06 -41.43 45.19
N ALA A 726 -15.23 -40.78 45.12
CA ALA A 726 -16.48 -41.40 44.69
C ALA A 726 -16.54 -41.58 43.16
N THR A 727 -17.30 -42.58 42.70
CA THR A 727 -17.43 -42.88 41.26
C THR A 727 -18.90 -43.03 40.86
N ALA A 728 -19.35 -42.33 39.83
CA ALA A 728 -20.68 -42.52 39.25
C ALA A 728 -20.62 -42.83 37.75
N SER A 729 -21.50 -43.72 37.31
CA SER A 729 -21.63 -44.08 35.91
C SER A 729 -23.07 -44.40 35.52
N GLY A 730 -23.51 -43.88 34.37
CA GLY A 730 -24.87 -44.06 33.88
C GLY A 730 -25.69 -42.77 33.98
N SER A 731 -26.93 -42.83 34.45
CA SER A 731 -27.84 -41.68 34.43
C SER A 731 -28.47 -41.36 35.79
N ASN A 732 -28.39 -40.09 36.20
CA ASN A 732 -29.12 -39.57 37.36
C ASN A 732 -28.76 -40.29 38.68
N ASN A 733 -27.48 -40.61 38.88
CA ASN A 733 -27.00 -41.17 40.15
C ASN A 733 -26.53 -40.05 41.08
N ASN A 734 -26.81 -40.17 42.37
CA ASN A 734 -26.31 -39.30 43.42
C ASN A 734 -25.32 -40.08 44.30
N VAL A 735 -24.08 -39.61 44.41
CA VAL A 735 -23.01 -40.30 45.13
C VAL A 735 -22.32 -39.33 46.09
N SER A 736 -22.76 -39.35 47.35
CA SER A 736 -22.24 -38.47 48.40
C SER A 736 -21.35 -39.19 49.41
N GLY A 737 -21.30 -40.52 49.40
CA GLY A 737 -20.44 -41.30 50.27
C GLY A 737 -18.97 -41.27 49.85
N GLU A 738 -18.05 -41.19 50.80
CA GLU A 738 -16.61 -41.34 50.53
C GLU A 738 -16.31 -42.73 49.97
N HIS A 739 -15.55 -42.81 48.88
CA HIS A 739 -15.25 -44.03 48.13
C HIS A 739 -16.50 -44.82 47.69
N ALA A 740 -17.66 -44.17 47.61
CA ALA A 740 -18.89 -44.79 47.14
C ALA A 740 -18.90 -44.90 45.61
N THR A 741 -19.55 -45.94 45.09
CA THR A 741 -19.69 -46.18 43.66
C THR A 741 -21.16 -46.39 43.29
N ALA A 742 -21.63 -45.71 42.25
CA ALA A 742 -22.95 -45.95 41.66
C ALA A 742 -22.85 -46.24 40.15
N HIS A 743 -23.52 -47.30 39.72
CA HIS A 743 -23.63 -47.70 38.33
C HIS A 743 -25.09 -47.91 37.93
N GLY A 744 -25.51 -47.36 36.79
CA GLY A 744 -26.86 -47.54 36.25
C GLY A 744 -27.70 -46.28 36.34
N LYS A 745 -28.96 -46.39 36.79
CA LYS A 745 -29.94 -45.30 36.73
C LYS A 745 -30.59 -44.98 38.07
N ASN A 746 -30.68 -43.70 38.41
CA ASN A 746 -31.44 -43.23 39.58
C ASN A 746 -30.95 -43.82 40.92
N ASN A 747 -29.68 -44.17 41.05
CA ASN A 747 -29.16 -44.75 42.29
C ASN A 747 -28.66 -43.66 43.25
N ASN A 748 -28.78 -43.92 44.56
CA ASN A 748 -28.28 -43.07 45.63
C ASN A 748 -27.28 -43.85 46.50
N ALA A 749 -26.01 -43.44 46.51
CA ALA A 749 -24.95 -44.07 47.29
C ALA A 749 -24.35 -43.04 48.26
N SER A 750 -24.90 -42.99 49.48
CA SER A 750 -24.51 -42.00 50.49
C SER A 750 -23.66 -42.57 51.65
N GLY A 751 -23.58 -43.89 51.78
CA GLY A 751 -22.70 -44.54 52.76
C GLY A 751 -21.24 -44.58 52.28
N VAL A 752 -20.28 -44.54 53.21
CA VAL A 752 -18.85 -44.66 52.90
C VAL A 752 -18.52 -46.09 52.46
N PHE A 753 -17.69 -46.24 51.42
CA PHE A 753 -17.34 -47.51 50.75
C PHE A 753 -18.54 -48.31 50.20
N THR A 754 -19.61 -47.64 49.78
CA THR A 754 -20.80 -48.31 49.23
C THR A 754 -20.69 -48.61 47.73
N LEU A 755 -21.45 -49.58 47.25
CA LEU A 755 -21.60 -49.90 45.83
C LEU A 755 -23.07 -50.08 45.47
N THR A 756 -23.60 -49.32 44.51
CA THR A 756 -24.91 -49.55 43.91
C THR A 756 -24.75 -49.88 42.43
N SER A 757 -25.46 -50.89 41.93
CA SER A 757 -25.48 -51.19 40.50
C SER A 757 -26.84 -51.71 40.05
N GLY A 758 -27.56 -50.89 39.29
CA GLY A 758 -28.94 -51.16 38.89
C GLY A 758 -29.80 -49.91 38.70
N ASN A 759 -31.07 -49.98 39.12
CA ASN A 759 -32.07 -48.95 38.88
C ASN A 759 -32.87 -48.58 40.14
N HIS A 760 -32.84 -47.31 40.57
CA HIS A 760 -33.45 -46.85 41.84
C HIS A 760 -32.98 -47.66 43.06
N LEU A 761 -31.67 -47.89 43.15
CA LEU A 761 -31.07 -48.49 44.34
C LEU A 761 -30.60 -47.41 45.30
N LYS A 762 -30.62 -47.74 46.59
CA LYS A 762 -30.18 -46.86 47.65
C LYS A 762 -29.24 -47.62 48.60
N ALA A 763 -28.06 -47.06 48.85
CA ALA A 763 -27.05 -47.60 49.76
C ALA A 763 -26.55 -46.50 50.70
N ASP A 764 -27.18 -46.41 51.87
CA ASP A 764 -26.89 -45.37 52.85
C ASP A 764 -25.94 -45.84 53.96
N ALA A 765 -25.87 -47.14 54.20
CA ALA A 765 -25.10 -47.75 55.28
C ALA A 765 -23.62 -47.94 54.91
N TYR A 766 -22.72 -47.83 55.90
CA TYR A 766 -21.29 -48.07 55.71
C TYR A 766 -21.01 -49.43 55.06
N MET A 767 -20.21 -49.47 53.99
CA MET A 767 -19.80 -50.69 53.26
C MET A 767 -20.95 -51.51 52.63
N MET A 768 -22.13 -50.92 52.44
CA MET A 768 -23.26 -51.62 51.80
C MET A 768 -23.07 -51.80 50.28
N THR A 769 -23.36 -53.00 49.78
CA THR A 769 -23.47 -53.30 48.34
C THR A 769 -24.92 -53.60 47.96
N ALA A 770 -25.45 -52.92 46.93
CA ALA A 770 -26.82 -53.10 46.44
C ALA A 770 -26.84 -53.38 44.93
N PHE A 771 -27.59 -54.41 44.52
CA PHE A 771 -27.86 -54.75 43.13
C PHE A 771 -29.36 -54.80 42.83
N GLY A 772 -29.73 -54.75 41.55
CA GLY A 772 -31.10 -54.98 41.09
C GLY A 772 -31.91 -53.69 40.89
N ARG A 773 -33.13 -53.64 41.44
CA ARG A 773 -33.97 -52.43 41.37
C ARG A 773 -34.84 -52.22 42.61
N HIS A 774 -35.07 -50.95 42.97
CA HIS A 774 -35.98 -50.54 44.05
C HIS A 774 -35.81 -51.39 45.32
N ASN A 775 -34.60 -51.41 45.89
CA ASN A 775 -34.35 -52.12 47.13
C ASN A 775 -35.07 -51.46 48.30
N ASN A 776 -35.40 -52.26 49.31
CA ASN A 776 -35.95 -51.76 50.55
C ASN A 776 -34.81 -51.12 51.37
N THR A 777 -34.98 -49.84 51.67
CA THR A 777 -34.06 -49.07 52.52
C THR A 777 -34.77 -48.49 53.73
N GLY A 778 -35.69 -49.26 54.30
CA GLY A 778 -36.34 -48.95 55.58
C GLY A 778 -35.40 -49.01 56.79
N ASP A 779 -34.13 -48.63 56.65
CA ASP A 779 -33.15 -48.71 57.72
C ASP A 779 -33.31 -47.57 58.74
N LEU A 780 -33.23 -47.99 60.00
CA LEU A 780 -33.07 -47.24 61.25
C LEU A 780 -31.92 -46.22 61.14
N PRO A 781 -31.85 -45.17 62.01
CA PRO A 781 -30.94 -44.04 61.84
C PRO A 781 -29.46 -44.47 61.89
N GLY A 782 -28.92 -44.84 60.75
CA GLY A 782 -27.67 -45.56 60.60
C GLY A 782 -26.56 -44.67 60.08
N PHE A 783 -25.48 -44.56 60.84
CA PHE A 783 -24.37 -43.66 60.54
C PHE A 783 -23.66 -44.11 59.26
N SER A 784 -23.51 -43.20 58.31
CA SER A 784 -22.90 -43.48 56.99
C SER A 784 -21.43 -43.94 57.04
N ASN A 785 -20.79 -43.95 58.21
CA ASN A 785 -19.35 -44.17 58.40
C ASN A 785 -18.97 -45.15 59.52
N GLN A 786 -19.92 -45.92 60.07
CA GLN A 786 -19.66 -46.87 61.17
C GLN A 786 -20.29 -48.25 60.95
N TRP A 787 -19.74 -49.28 61.60
CA TRP A 787 -20.24 -50.65 61.50
C TRP A 787 -21.31 -50.93 62.57
N PHE A 788 -22.54 -51.23 62.13
CA PHE A 788 -23.65 -51.61 63.01
C PHE A 788 -24.27 -52.92 62.56
N ASP A 789 -24.40 -53.88 63.47
CA ASP A 789 -24.79 -55.25 63.13
C ASP A 789 -26.22 -55.37 62.56
N GLU A 790 -27.13 -54.45 62.90
CA GLU A 790 -28.50 -54.43 62.35
C GLU A 790 -28.60 -53.77 60.97
N GLU A 791 -27.51 -53.30 60.35
CA GLU A 791 -27.53 -52.72 59.02
C GLU A 791 -27.19 -53.72 57.91
N ARG A 792 -27.66 -53.43 56.69
CA ARG A 792 -27.37 -54.20 55.49
C ARG A 792 -25.90 -54.10 55.08
N LEU A 793 -25.28 -55.24 54.77
CA LEU A 793 -23.98 -55.35 54.10
C LEU A 793 -24.16 -55.61 52.60
N PHE A 794 -25.13 -56.45 52.23
CA PHE A 794 -25.39 -56.82 50.83
C PHE A 794 -26.89 -56.99 50.57
N VAL A 795 -27.39 -56.41 49.47
CA VAL A 795 -28.80 -56.51 49.07
C VAL A 795 -28.97 -56.70 47.57
N ILE A 796 -29.97 -57.52 47.19
CA ILE A 796 -30.52 -57.59 45.84
C ILE A 796 -31.96 -57.11 45.89
N GLY A 797 -32.22 -55.91 45.38
CA GLY A 797 -33.56 -55.35 45.26
C GLY A 797 -34.31 -55.92 44.05
N ASN A 798 -35.60 -56.19 44.21
CA ASN A 798 -36.50 -56.59 43.12
C ASN A 798 -37.84 -55.85 43.16
N GLY A 799 -37.90 -54.70 43.83
CA GLY A 799 -39.07 -53.83 43.86
C GLY A 799 -39.48 -53.31 42.48
N TYR A 800 -40.60 -52.62 42.38
CA TYR A 800 -41.13 -52.11 41.11
C TYR A 800 -42.10 -50.96 41.32
N VAL A 801 -42.38 -50.21 40.26
CA VAL A 801 -43.47 -49.23 40.25
C VAL A 801 -44.74 -49.93 39.82
N ASP A 802 -45.79 -49.86 40.64
CA ASP A 802 -47.11 -50.39 40.30
C ASP A 802 -47.69 -49.58 39.13
N GLN A 803 -48.15 -50.29 38.10
CA GLN A 803 -48.69 -49.67 36.89
C GLN A 803 -50.08 -49.04 37.09
N LEU A 804 -50.78 -49.37 38.18
CA LEU A 804 -52.12 -48.88 38.45
C LEU A 804 -52.13 -47.57 39.23
N ASP A 805 -51.30 -47.49 40.28
CA ASP A 805 -51.32 -46.37 41.24
C ASP A 805 -50.06 -45.49 41.19
N PHE A 806 -49.07 -45.85 40.36
CA PHE A 806 -47.75 -45.19 40.27
C PHE A 806 -46.95 -45.23 41.59
N ASP A 807 -47.38 -46.01 42.57
CA ASP A 807 -46.67 -46.22 43.83
C ASP A 807 -45.42 -47.08 43.60
N THR A 808 -44.32 -46.68 44.24
CA THR A 808 -43.06 -47.43 44.20
C THR A 808 -43.04 -48.46 45.33
N ILE A 809 -43.07 -49.73 44.96
CA ILE A 809 -42.95 -50.85 45.90
C ILE A 809 -41.48 -51.23 46.01
N THR A 810 -40.90 -51.03 47.20
CA THR A 810 -39.52 -51.46 47.49
C THR A 810 -39.50 -52.85 48.10
N ASN A 811 -38.59 -53.71 47.63
CA ASN A 811 -38.47 -55.09 48.14
C ASN A 811 -37.05 -55.63 47.99
N ASP A 812 -36.61 -56.43 48.97
CA ASP A 812 -35.34 -57.14 48.95
C ASP A 812 -35.58 -58.62 48.65
N ALA A 813 -35.14 -59.08 47.47
CA ALA A 813 -35.15 -60.50 47.13
C ALA A 813 -34.21 -61.29 48.04
N PHE A 814 -33.07 -60.69 48.39
CA PHE A 814 -32.03 -61.26 49.23
C PHE A 814 -31.30 -60.13 49.96
N SER A 815 -31.09 -60.30 51.26
CA SER A 815 -30.40 -59.33 52.11
C SER A 815 -29.49 -60.03 53.11
N VAL A 816 -28.26 -59.55 53.27
CA VAL A 816 -27.30 -59.97 54.30
C VAL A 816 -26.99 -58.77 55.18
N TYR A 817 -27.17 -58.95 56.48
CA TYR A 817 -26.90 -57.94 57.51
C TYR A 817 -25.50 -58.12 58.09
N LYS A 818 -24.91 -57.05 58.59
CA LYS A 818 -23.55 -57.01 59.14
C LYS A 818 -23.36 -57.96 60.34
N GLY A 819 -24.40 -58.14 61.16
CA GLY A 819 -24.44 -59.12 62.25
C GLY A 819 -24.59 -60.59 61.79
N GLY A 820 -24.64 -60.84 60.48
CA GLY A 820 -24.71 -62.18 59.87
C GLY A 820 -26.11 -62.75 59.67
N ASN A 821 -27.17 -61.97 59.88
CA ASN A 821 -28.53 -62.39 59.57
C ASN A 821 -28.77 -62.33 58.05
N VAL A 822 -29.41 -63.36 57.49
CA VAL A 822 -29.74 -63.47 56.06
C VAL A 822 -31.25 -63.53 55.90
N GLY A 823 -31.80 -62.62 55.10
CA GLY A 823 -33.22 -62.54 54.76
C GLY A 823 -33.46 -62.83 53.29
N ILE A 824 -34.51 -63.60 52.98
CA ILE A 824 -35.02 -63.82 51.62
C ILE A 824 -36.47 -63.31 51.53
N ASN A 825 -36.72 -62.44 50.54
CA ASN A 825 -38.03 -61.88 50.19
C ASN A 825 -38.68 -60.99 51.29
N PHE A 826 -37.97 -59.92 51.69
CA PHE A 826 -38.44 -58.98 52.72
C PHE A 826 -38.86 -57.62 52.12
N GLY A 827 -40.05 -57.16 52.50
CA GLY A 827 -40.65 -55.89 52.05
C GLY A 827 -40.36 -54.73 52.99
N PHE A 828 -40.91 -53.55 52.66
CA PHE A 828 -40.71 -52.30 53.41
C PHE A 828 -41.04 -52.44 54.91
N GLY A 829 -40.08 -52.06 55.77
CA GLY A 829 -40.22 -52.12 57.23
C GLY A 829 -39.94 -53.48 57.89
N ASP A 830 -39.73 -54.55 57.11
CA ASP A 830 -39.42 -55.87 57.63
C ASP A 830 -37.92 -56.20 57.48
N HIS A 831 -37.35 -56.87 58.49
CA HIS A 831 -35.96 -57.34 58.49
C HIS A 831 -35.84 -58.70 59.22
N PRO A 832 -34.90 -59.58 58.81
CA PRO A 832 -34.70 -60.87 59.44
C PRO A 832 -34.24 -60.71 60.89
N THR A 833 -34.97 -61.33 61.80
CA THR A 833 -34.64 -61.40 63.23
C THR A 833 -33.77 -62.61 63.55
N GLU A 834 -33.78 -63.61 62.66
CA GLU A 834 -33.01 -64.85 62.76
C GLU A 834 -31.80 -64.87 61.82
N LYS A 835 -30.86 -65.80 62.06
CA LYS A 835 -29.65 -65.96 61.23
C LYS A 835 -29.96 -66.29 59.77
N LEU A 836 -31.02 -67.05 59.52
CA LEU A 836 -31.60 -67.27 58.20
C LEU A 836 -33.12 -67.25 58.32
N GLU A 837 -33.75 -66.22 57.78
CA GLU A 837 -35.21 -66.07 57.74
C GLU A 837 -35.68 -66.03 56.28
N VAL A 838 -36.66 -66.85 55.93
CA VAL A 838 -37.24 -66.88 54.58
C VAL A 838 -38.72 -66.55 54.69
N ASN A 839 -39.11 -65.38 54.17
CA ASN A 839 -40.52 -65.01 54.10
C ASN A 839 -41.16 -65.64 52.85
N GLY A 840 -41.55 -66.91 53.00
CA GLY A 840 -42.13 -67.71 51.92
C GLY A 840 -41.95 -69.21 52.16
N ASN A 841 -42.07 -69.97 51.08
CA ASN A 841 -41.87 -71.42 51.14
C ASN A 841 -40.42 -71.79 50.83
N VAL A 842 -39.81 -72.61 51.69
CA VAL A 842 -38.51 -73.25 51.42
C VAL A 842 -38.73 -74.67 50.93
N LEU A 843 -38.18 -75.01 49.77
CA LEU A 843 -38.08 -76.37 49.28
C LEU A 843 -36.63 -76.85 49.43
N VAL A 844 -36.40 -77.82 50.32
CA VAL A 844 -35.11 -78.48 50.47
C VAL A 844 -35.16 -79.83 49.73
N ASN A 845 -34.20 -80.07 48.84
CA ASN A 845 -34.07 -81.34 48.12
C ASN A 845 -32.89 -82.15 48.68
N GLY A 846 -33.10 -82.74 49.86
CA GLY A 846 -32.10 -83.43 50.66
C GLY A 846 -32.50 -83.46 52.13
N ASP A 847 -31.54 -83.80 53.00
CA ASP A 847 -31.74 -83.80 54.44
C ASP A 847 -31.64 -82.39 55.03
N VAL A 848 -32.44 -82.13 56.07
CA VAL A 848 -32.28 -80.96 56.95
C VAL A 848 -31.74 -81.49 58.27
N ASP A 849 -30.47 -81.24 58.54
CA ASP A 849 -29.82 -81.62 59.80
C ASP A 849 -29.99 -80.50 60.84
N ALA A 850 -30.45 -80.85 62.04
CA ALA A 850 -30.75 -79.91 63.11
C ALA A 850 -30.40 -80.54 64.46
N ASP A 851 -29.30 -80.09 65.07
CA ASP A 851 -28.76 -80.62 66.34
C ASP A 851 -29.66 -80.40 67.58
N SER A 852 -30.73 -79.61 67.46
CA SER A 852 -31.63 -79.27 68.57
C SER A 852 -33.08 -79.60 68.23
N TYR A 853 -33.95 -78.60 68.02
CA TYR A 853 -35.38 -78.82 67.81
C TYR A 853 -35.90 -78.07 66.57
N ILE A 854 -36.75 -78.73 65.78
CA ILE A 854 -37.60 -78.08 64.77
C ILE A 854 -38.93 -77.75 65.44
N THR A 855 -39.24 -76.47 65.60
CA THR A 855 -40.46 -76.01 66.30
C THR A 855 -41.50 -75.47 65.32
N THR A 856 -42.78 -75.69 65.63
CA THR A 856 -43.92 -75.17 64.85
C THR A 856 -44.70 -74.16 65.68
N SER A 857 -45.01 -72.99 65.10
CA SER A 857 -45.77 -71.94 65.78
C SER A 857 -47.17 -72.43 66.20
N SER A 858 -47.47 -72.36 67.51
CA SER A 858 -48.67 -72.96 68.09
C SER A 858 -49.37 -72.05 69.14
N ASP A 859 -49.24 -70.73 69.02
CA ASP A 859 -49.84 -69.73 69.93
C ASP A 859 -51.37 -69.67 69.80
N ARG A 860 -52.09 -69.31 70.88
CA ARG A 860 -53.55 -69.15 70.87
C ARG A 860 -54.00 -68.00 69.96
N ARG A 861 -53.21 -66.93 69.87
CA ARG A 861 -53.55 -65.70 69.11
C ARG A 861 -53.68 -65.95 67.60
N ILE A 862 -52.95 -66.94 67.08
CA ILE A 862 -52.97 -67.32 65.66
C ILE A 862 -54.00 -68.40 65.32
N LYS A 863 -54.81 -68.85 66.29
CA LYS A 863 -55.81 -69.92 66.11
C LYS A 863 -57.22 -69.39 66.35
N LYS A 864 -58.13 -69.59 65.40
CA LYS A 864 -59.56 -69.27 65.50
C LYS A 864 -60.40 -70.55 65.35
N ASN A 865 -61.63 -70.54 65.86
CA ASN A 865 -62.59 -71.67 65.75
C ASN A 865 -62.07 -72.99 66.35
N LEU A 866 -61.60 -72.94 67.61
CA LEU A 866 -61.10 -74.12 68.32
C LEU A 866 -62.23 -75.13 68.58
N LYS A 867 -62.12 -76.32 67.97
CA LYS A 867 -63.03 -77.46 68.19
C LYS A 867 -62.27 -78.62 68.85
N PRO A 868 -62.92 -79.45 69.68
CA PRO A 868 -62.36 -80.72 70.11
C PRO A 868 -61.98 -81.58 68.90
N ILE A 869 -60.92 -82.38 69.06
CA ILE A 869 -60.49 -83.33 68.02
C ILE A 869 -61.52 -84.46 67.96
N GLU A 870 -62.09 -84.71 66.78
CA GLU A 870 -63.09 -85.76 66.56
C GLU A 870 -62.45 -87.15 66.32
N TYR A 871 -61.15 -87.18 65.97
CA TYR A 871 -60.38 -88.40 65.80
C TYR A 871 -59.99 -89.03 67.14
N GLY A 872 -60.22 -90.34 67.26
CA GLY A 872 -60.00 -91.12 68.47
C GLY A 872 -59.09 -92.33 68.27
N LEU A 873 -59.16 -93.27 69.19
CA LEU A 873 -58.33 -94.48 69.20
C LEU A 873 -58.56 -95.37 67.97
N ASN A 874 -59.82 -95.47 67.51
CA ASN A 874 -60.17 -96.31 66.37
C ASN A 874 -59.55 -95.82 65.06
N ASP A 875 -59.40 -94.50 64.90
CA ASP A 875 -58.83 -93.90 63.70
C ASP A 875 -57.32 -94.16 63.62
N ILE A 876 -56.62 -94.08 64.76
CA ILE A 876 -55.19 -94.44 64.85
C ILE A 876 -54.98 -95.91 64.56
N LEU A 877 -55.81 -96.79 65.12
CA LEU A 877 -55.71 -98.24 64.88
C LEU A 877 -55.95 -98.60 63.40
N SER A 878 -56.59 -97.72 62.65
CA SER A 878 -56.82 -97.88 61.21
C SER A 878 -55.63 -97.40 60.37
N LEU A 879 -54.69 -96.63 60.94
CA LEU A 879 -53.46 -96.23 60.27
C LEU A 879 -52.51 -97.43 60.13
N LYS A 880 -51.88 -97.56 58.95
CA LYS A 880 -50.99 -98.68 58.61
C LYS A 880 -49.53 -98.22 58.51
N PRO A 881 -48.73 -98.31 59.58
CA PRO A 881 -47.30 -98.03 59.48
C PRO A 881 -46.59 -99.07 58.60
N LEU A 882 -45.75 -98.60 57.68
CA LEU A 882 -45.00 -99.40 56.72
C LEU A 882 -43.50 -99.05 56.78
N SER A 883 -42.66 -100.04 56.45
CA SER A 883 -41.25 -99.83 56.12
C SER A 883 -41.10 -99.84 54.60
N TYR A 884 -40.37 -98.88 54.03
CA TYR A 884 -40.23 -98.73 52.58
C TYR A 884 -38.88 -98.12 52.19
N ASP A 885 -38.46 -98.39 50.96
CA ASP A 885 -37.27 -97.80 50.35
C ASP A 885 -37.62 -96.50 49.62
N GLN A 886 -37.08 -95.38 50.10
CA GLN A 886 -37.36 -94.07 49.52
C GLN A 886 -36.39 -93.74 48.37
N TYR A 887 -36.94 -93.49 47.19
CA TYR A 887 -36.20 -93.11 45.99
C TYR A 887 -36.30 -91.61 45.70
N LYS A 888 -35.26 -91.04 45.07
CA LYS A 888 -35.36 -89.70 44.48
C LYS A 888 -36.25 -89.74 43.24
N TYR A 889 -37.07 -88.71 43.04
CA TYR A 889 -38.00 -88.61 41.91
C TYR A 889 -37.75 -87.35 41.08
N HIS A 890 -38.30 -87.34 39.87
CA HIS A 890 -38.44 -86.16 39.02
C HIS A 890 -39.69 -86.29 38.14
N PHE A 891 -40.09 -85.21 37.47
CA PHE A 891 -41.25 -85.18 36.57
C PHE A 891 -40.83 -84.83 35.13
N PRO A 892 -40.10 -85.70 34.41
CA PRO A 892 -39.76 -85.42 33.02
C PRO A 892 -41.04 -85.39 32.18
N ASN A 893 -41.23 -84.35 31.37
CA ASN A 893 -42.41 -84.15 30.54
C ASN A 893 -43.76 -84.19 31.29
N SER A 894 -43.79 -83.77 32.56
CA SER A 894 -44.99 -83.86 33.42
C SER A 894 -45.48 -85.30 33.63
N GLN A 895 -44.59 -86.30 33.59
CA GLN A 895 -44.89 -87.65 34.04
C GLN A 895 -43.96 -88.00 35.19
N PHE A 896 -44.45 -88.70 36.21
CA PHE A 896 -43.64 -89.11 37.36
C PHE A 896 -42.62 -90.18 36.96
N SER A 897 -41.34 -89.98 37.31
CA SER A 897 -40.32 -91.03 37.21
C SER A 897 -39.34 -91.00 38.38
N LEU A 898 -38.82 -92.17 38.72
CA LEU A 898 -37.72 -92.30 39.67
C LEU A 898 -36.39 -91.93 39.00
N LYS A 899 -35.50 -91.24 39.72
CA LYS A 899 -34.15 -90.95 39.22
C LYS A 899 -33.30 -92.20 39.30
N GLU A 900 -32.82 -92.70 38.16
CA GLU A 900 -31.87 -93.80 38.10
C GLU A 900 -30.48 -93.37 38.64
N GLY A 901 -29.76 -94.31 39.26
CA GLY A 901 -28.39 -94.10 39.77
C GLY A 901 -28.25 -93.62 41.22
N TYR A 902 -29.34 -93.54 41.99
CA TYR A 902 -29.30 -93.25 43.43
C TYR A 902 -29.64 -94.49 44.26
N SER A 903 -28.87 -94.75 45.32
CA SER A 903 -29.22 -95.78 46.29
C SER A 903 -30.48 -95.38 47.05
N PRO A 904 -31.49 -96.26 47.15
CA PRO A 904 -32.67 -95.99 47.95
C PRO A 904 -32.31 -95.88 49.43
N GLN A 905 -33.05 -95.04 50.16
CA GLN A 905 -32.89 -94.86 51.60
C GLN A 905 -34.01 -95.60 52.33
N ALA A 906 -33.65 -96.64 53.10
CA ALA A 906 -34.61 -97.36 53.93
C ALA A 906 -35.23 -96.40 54.96
N SER A 907 -36.55 -96.32 54.95
CA SER A 907 -37.34 -95.39 55.77
C SER A 907 -38.58 -96.09 56.34
N ILE A 908 -39.14 -95.56 57.42
CA ILE A 908 -40.40 -96.02 57.99
C ILE A 908 -41.39 -94.87 58.01
N GLY A 909 -42.67 -95.16 57.80
CA GLY A 909 -43.68 -94.12 57.72
C GLY A 909 -45.07 -94.63 57.36
N LEU A 910 -45.88 -93.71 56.84
CA LEU A 910 -47.25 -93.93 56.38
C LEU A 910 -47.36 -93.42 54.93
N ILE A 911 -48.26 -94.03 54.16
CA ILE A 911 -48.54 -93.60 52.80
C ILE A 911 -49.56 -92.45 52.83
N ALA A 912 -49.20 -91.30 52.25
CA ALA A 912 -50.02 -90.09 52.31
C ALA A 912 -51.45 -90.32 51.78
N GLN A 913 -51.61 -91.10 50.71
CA GLN A 913 -52.92 -91.39 50.14
C GLN A 913 -53.80 -92.20 51.10
N GLU A 914 -53.25 -93.19 51.79
CA GLU A 914 -54.00 -94.00 52.75
C GLU A 914 -54.38 -93.20 54.00
N VAL A 915 -53.48 -92.32 54.46
CA VAL A 915 -53.78 -91.43 55.58
C VAL A 915 -54.86 -90.42 55.21
N TYR A 916 -54.92 -89.95 53.96
CA TYR A 916 -55.90 -88.95 53.53
C TYR A 916 -57.34 -89.45 53.67
N ASP A 917 -57.56 -90.75 53.45
CA ASP A 917 -58.89 -91.38 53.57
C ASP A 917 -59.38 -91.44 55.03
N ILE A 918 -58.47 -91.30 56.02
CA ILE A 918 -58.78 -91.42 57.45
C ILE A 918 -58.69 -90.05 58.13
N ILE A 919 -57.56 -89.35 57.95
CA ILE A 919 -57.24 -88.05 58.54
C ILE A 919 -56.77 -87.11 57.41
N PRO A 920 -57.69 -86.58 56.59
CA PRO A 920 -57.37 -85.76 55.42
C PRO A 920 -56.55 -84.51 55.77
N GLU A 921 -56.73 -83.92 56.95
CA GLU A 921 -56.04 -82.72 57.42
C GLU A 921 -54.54 -82.94 57.64
N ALA A 922 -54.12 -84.18 57.85
CA ALA A 922 -52.72 -84.57 57.98
C ALA A 922 -52.00 -84.63 56.63
N VAL A 923 -52.73 -84.63 55.50
CA VAL A 923 -52.17 -84.86 54.17
C VAL A 923 -52.39 -83.65 53.27
N LYS A 924 -51.32 -83.20 52.62
CA LYS A 924 -51.37 -82.17 51.57
C LYS A 924 -51.53 -82.84 50.21
N LYS A 925 -52.76 -82.82 49.70
CA LYS A 925 -53.11 -83.27 48.35
C LYS A 925 -52.60 -82.26 47.29
N PRO A 926 -51.90 -82.69 46.22
CA PRO A 926 -51.52 -81.81 45.12
C PRO A 926 -52.73 -81.47 44.24
N GLU A 927 -52.78 -80.25 43.71
CA GLU A 927 -53.80 -79.83 42.74
C GLU A 927 -53.65 -80.56 41.39
N ASP A 928 -52.42 -80.91 41.02
CA ASP A 928 -52.06 -81.65 39.80
C ASP A 928 -51.02 -82.72 40.15
N GLU A 929 -51.46 -83.98 40.13
CA GLU A 929 -50.63 -85.16 40.48
C GLU A 929 -49.49 -85.40 39.50
N ASN A 930 -49.57 -84.86 38.29
CA ASN A 930 -48.54 -84.98 37.26
C ASN A 930 -47.36 -84.01 37.45
N LYS A 931 -47.48 -83.08 38.41
CA LYS A 931 -46.47 -82.04 38.67
C LYS A 931 -45.96 -82.04 40.10
N LYS A 932 -46.73 -82.58 41.05
CA LYS A 932 -46.39 -82.58 42.48
C LYS A 932 -46.82 -83.91 43.12
N ILE A 933 -45.99 -84.43 44.01
CA ILE A 933 -46.33 -85.60 44.82
C ILE A 933 -47.20 -85.22 46.02
N TRP A 934 -47.96 -86.19 46.51
CA TRP A 934 -48.65 -86.12 47.80
C TRP A 934 -47.65 -86.00 48.94
N LYS A 935 -47.98 -85.21 49.96
CA LYS A 935 -47.11 -84.99 51.13
C LYS A 935 -47.89 -85.23 52.40
N LEU A 936 -47.28 -85.95 53.33
CA LEU A 936 -47.84 -86.22 54.65
C LEU A 936 -47.15 -85.33 55.70
N ASP A 937 -47.96 -84.72 56.58
CA ASP A 937 -47.50 -83.97 57.74
C ASP A 937 -47.65 -84.84 58.99
N TYR A 938 -46.59 -85.59 59.31
CA TYR A 938 -46.58 -86.48 60.46
C TYR A 938 -46.84 -85.76 61.79
N THR A 939 -46.51 -84.46 61.91
CA THR A 939 -46.70 -83.73 63.16
C THR A 939 -48.18 -83.55 63.51
N LYS A 940 -49.07 -83.51 62.50
CA LYS A 940 -50.52 -83.43 62.71
C LYS A 940 -51.16 -84.74 63.20
N LEU A 941 -50.44 -85.85 63.12
CA LEU A 941 -50.89 -87.12 63.71
C LEU A 941 -50.68 -87.15 65.22
N ILE A 942 -49.79 -86.31 65.77
CA ILE A 942 -49.49 -86.29 67.21
C ILE A 942 -50.72 -85.90 68.06
N PRO A 943 -51.48 -84.82 67.75
CA PRO A 943 -52.71 -84.51 68.49
C PRO A 943 -53.76 -85.61 68.42
N VAL A 944 -53.86 -86.32 67.29
CA VAL A 944 -54.76 -87.47 67.12
C VAL A 944 -54.30 -88.62 68.02
N LEU A 945 -53.00 -88.96 67.98
CA LEU A 945 -52.37 -89.95 68.87
C LEU A 945 -52.61 -89.63 70.35
N ILE A 946 -52.48 -88.36 70.77
CA ILE A 946 -52.75 -87.93 72.15
C ILE A 946 -54.21 -88.21 72.52
N ASN A 947 -55.17 -87.90 71.65
CA ASN A 947 -56.58 -88.14 71.93
C ASN A 947 -56.89 -89.65 72.01
N GLY A 948 -56.36 -90.44 71.08
CA GLY A 948 -56.52 -91.89 71.13
C GLY A 948 -55.84 -92.55 72.34
N ILE A 949 -54.70 -92.05 72.80
CA ILE A 949 -54.08 -92.53 74.06
C ILE A 949 -54.95 -92.18 75.28
N LYS A 950 -55.58 -91.00 75.31
CA LYS A 950 -56.53 -90.65 76.39
C LYS A 950 -57.72 -91.59 76.41
N GLU A 951 -58.28 -91.92 75.24
CA GLU A 951 -59.36 -92.91 75.13
C GLU A 951 -58.89 -94.33 75.53
N LEU A 952 -57.68 -94.72 75.13
CA LEU A 952 -57.09 -96.01 75.53
C LEU A 952 -56.91 -96.11 77.04
N ASN A 953 -56.43 -95.05 77.68
CA ASN A 953 -56.30 -94.99 79.13
C ASN A 953 -57.66 -95.02 79.85
N GLY A 954 -58.67 -94.37 79.28
CA GLY A 954 -60.06 -94.47 79.74
C GLY A 954 -60.54 -95.92 79.76
N LYS A 955 -60.39 -96.63 78.63
CA LYS A 955 -60.75 -98.07 78.52
C LYS A 955 -59.97 -98.96 79.51
N ASN A 956 -58.70 -98.64 79.78
CA ASN A 956 -57.89 -99.39 80.74
C ASN A 956 -58.38 -99.21 82.19
N ASN A 957 -58.81 -98.00 82.56
CA ASN A 957 -59.39 -97.72 83.88
C ASN A 957 -60.75 -98.42 84.06
N ASP A 958 -61.56 -98.47 83.00
CA ASP A 958 -62.82 -99.21 82.99
C ASP A 958 -62.58 -100.73 83.21
N LEU A 959 -61.59 -101.29 82.51
CA LEU A 959 -61.17 -102.70 82.65
C LEU A 959 -60.60 -103.04 84.05
N GLN A 960 -59.92 -102.10 84.71
CA GLN A 960 -59.47 -102.28 86.10
C GLN A 960 -60.65 -102.28 87.08
N SER A 961 -61.66 -101.44 86.84
CA SER A 961 -62.87 -101.37 87.67
C SER A 961 -63.73 -102.64 87.57
N GLU A 962 -63.80 -103.24 86.38
CA GLU A 962 -64.51 -104.50 86.13
C GLU A 962 -63.83 -105.70 86.83
N ASN A 963 -62.48 -105.73 86.85
CA ASN A 963 -61.71 -106.75 87.56
C ASN A 963 -61.89 -106.71 89.10
N GLU A 964 -62.04 -105.52 89.68
CA GLU A 964 -62.34 -105.37 91.10
C GLU A 964 -63.74 -105.90 91.47
N LEU A 965 -64.72 -105.76 90.56
CA LEU A 965 -66.09 -106.26 90.75
C LEU A 965 -66.14 -107.81 90.71
N LEU A 966 -65.47 -108.41 89.73
CA LEU A 966 -65.39 -109.87 89.56
C LEU A 966 -64.70 -110.57 90.75
N LYS A 967 -63.72 -109.93 91.39
CA LYS A 967 -63.07 -110.47 92.60
C LYS A 967 -64.01 -110.56 93.80
N LYS A 968 -64.99 -109.65 93.94
CA LYS A 968 -65.97 -109.68 95.03
C LYS A 968 -66.99 -110.80 94.89
N GLU A 969 -67.45 -111.10 93.66
CA GLU A 969 -68.35 -112.25 93.39
C GLU A 969 -67.70 -113.59 93.73
N LEU A 970 -66.40 -113.74 93.42
CA LEU A 970 -65.65 -114.98 93.66
C LEU A 970 -65.47 -115.26 95.18
N LEU A 971 -65.43 -114.21 96.01
CA LEU A 971 -65.35 -114.34 97.46
C LEU A 971 -66.69 -114.80 98.09
N PHE A 972 -67.81 -114.35 97.53
CA PHE A 972 -69.17 -114.72 97.97
C PHE A 972 -69.52 -116.17 97.61
N LEU A 973 -69.09 -116.65 96.43
CA LEU A 973 -69.29 -118.04 96.02
C LEU A 973 -68.50 -119.04 96.88
N LYS A 974 -67.31 -118.64 97.36
CA LYS A 974 -66.49 -119.46 98.26
C LYS A 974 -67.09 -119.65 99.65
N SER A 975 -67.85 -118.68 100.18
CA SER A 975 -68.51 -118.83 101.49
C SER A 975 -69.72 -119.77 101.45
N GLN A 976 -70.41 -119.88 100.30
CA GLN A 976 -71.51 -120.84 100.13
C GLN A 976 -71.03 -122.29 100.05
N PHE A 977 -69.85 -122.53 99.49
CA PHE A 977 -69.26 -123.88 99.44
C PHE A 977 -68.84 -124.40 100.83
N ALA A 978 -68.40 -123.51 101.73
CA ALA A 978 -68.01 -123.89 103.09
C ALA A 978 -69.23 -124.26 104.00
N ASP A 979 -70.38 -123.63 103.79
CA ASP A 979 -71.63 -123.94 104.52
C ASP A 979 -72.26 -125.27 104.04
N LEU A 980 -72.08 -125.62 102.76
CA LEU A 980 -72.55 -126.88 102.19
C LEU A 980 -71.73 -128.09 102.70
N ASP A 981 -70.43 -127.90 102.90
CA ASP A 981 -69.51 -128.94 103.40
C ASP A 981 -69.77 -129.28 104.89
N ASP A 982 -70.08 -128.29 105.73
CA ASP A 982 -70.46 -128.52 107.15
C ASP A 982 -71.79 -129.29 107.29
N ARG A 983 -72.75 -129.05 106.38
CA ARG A 983 -74.05 -129.73 106.36
C ARG A 983 -73.99 -131.18 105.88
N LEU A 984 -73.00 -131.54 105.06
CA LEU A 984 -72.76 -132.92 104.63
C LEU A 984 -72.07 -133.76 105.72
N SER A 985 -71.14 -133.19 106.50
CA SER A 985 -70.43 -133.92 107.56
C SER A 985 -71.32 -134.38 108.74
N LYS A 986 -72.45 -133.71 108.99
CA LYS A 986 -73.41 -134.03 110.08
C LYS A 986 -74.48 -135.06 109.68
N ALA A 987 -74.57 -135.46 108.41
CA ALA A 987 -75.62 -136.35 107.91
C ALA A 987 -75.21 -137.83 107.77
N GLY A 988 -73.95 -138.19 108.06
CA GLY A 988 -73.52 -139.60 108.07
C GLY A 988 -73.60 -140.30 106.70
N LEU A 989 -73.09 -139.63 105.65
CA LEU A 989 -72.79 -140.20 104.33
C LEU A 989 -71.34 -139.91 103.95
#